data_AF-A0A818WZM3-F1
#
_entry.id   AF-A0A818WZM3-F1
#
_cell.length_a   1.000
_cell.length_b   1.000
_cell.length_c   1.000
_cell.angle_alpha   90.00
_cell.angle_beta   90.00
_cell.angle_gamma   90.00
#
_symmetry.space_group_name_H-M   'P 1'
#
loop_
_entity.id
_entity.type
_entity.pdbx_description
1 polymer ?
#
loop_
_entity_poly.entity_id
_entity_poly.type
_entity_poly.pdbx_seq_one_letter_code
_entity_poly.pdbx_strand_id
1 'polypeptide(L)'
;MFSERWLCFCCPPMHKSPRRTIVAPIEQNPIQPESRLQLQTSRLSNRQKQKSELHLAAVVIIQTWFRRRRALFEIRRKTAWTIYQNIEYAGEQNQLKLYNFFLELMQTVSKNPRDATVAAKVLRRSSSLSGLAEELELKQLTSPTIINVESSYQGPHIDKPINREHFEALILAFQRGELLHAHYVLLILHELRHILKNLPNINIVSTHQTTCVTVVGDLHGSLADLMIIFHKNGLPSNENPYIFNGDIVDRGFQSIEVFLLISVALIVYPNNIYLNRGNHEDHVLNLRYGFMKEIIHKYKSHATRLLHLFENIYSWLPVASLIDDHIFVTHGGISNITDLTIINQIKRQKYVSVLSPSFIIPPNEDEFQIGNIPNDLLLEWRQILDLLWSDPKQSDGCEPNTYRGGGCYWGPDVTNDILEKHKWSLLIRSHECKEEGFDYTHDKKVLTIFSASNYYAVGSNRGAYVKVITNQPPLIVQFVSTKSSHKSLTLWERVSYVEEQAIQNLLEKFSVNQNRLIREFAVVDRKKTGRISINEWCDIVSRVLNLHLPWRTLKSRLVQTDSDGSIIYESTFRFKQLQFTLNVPTSERRTSLCQAIYRNKDLLETVFRAIDKDNSGVISMKEFTDVCVSLGHHNGTKFDGKQIMDLAASIDLDKNGVIDFNEFLEAFRIVDITDHFDDES
;
A
#
# COMPACT_ATOMS: atom_id res chain seq x y z
N MET A 1 -35.60 -14.53 33.33
CA MET A 1 -34.77 -15.70 33.70
C MET A 1 -33.39 -15.52 33.10
N PHE A 2 -32.42 -15.02 33.85
CA PHE A 2 -31.00 -15.19 33.53
C PHE A 2 -30.26 -15.27 34.87
N SER A 3 -30.27 -16.49 35.42
CA SER A 3 -29.43 -16.89 36.54
C SER A 3 -28.07 -17.33 36.03
N GLU A 4 -27.03 -16.84 36.71
CA GLU A 4 -25.88 -17.62 37.14
C GLU A 4 -25.21 -18.54 36.11
N ARG A 5 -24.09 -18.07 35.56
CA ARG A 5 -22.93 -18.91 35.21
C ARG A 5 -21.82 -18.00 34.67
N TRP A 6 -21.04 -17.34 35.53
CA TRP A 6 -19.68 -16.86 35.22
C TRP A 6 -19.01 -16.39 36.53
N LEU A 7 -18.80 -17.32 37.46
CA LEU A 7 -17.90 -17.14 38.60
C LEU A 7 -17.31 -18.51 38.93
N CYS A 8 -16.35 -18.94 38.11
CA CYS A 8 -15.47 -20.04 38.49
C CYS A 8 -14.19 -19.87 37.71
N PHE A 9 -13.20 -19.21 38.31
CA PHE A 9 -11.78 -19.59 38.31
C PHE A 9 -11.06 -18.55 39.18
N CYS A 10 -10.21 -19.05 40.09
CA CYS A 10 -9.31 -18.33 41.01
C CYS A 10 -9.83 -18.08 42.44
N CYS A 11 -9.78 -19.11 43.29
CA CYS A 11 -9.41 -18.97 44.71
C CYS A 11 -8.61 -20.20 45.19
N PRO A 12 -7.55 -20.04 46.01
CA PRO A 12 -6.80 -21.15 46.62
C PRO A 12 -7.46 -21.66 47.92
N PRO A 13 -7.12 -22.88 48.41
CA PRO A 13 -7.91 -23.55 49.45
C PRO A 13 -7.53 -23.06 50.86
N MET A 14 -8.53 -22.68 51.67
CA MET A 14 -8.35 -22.51 53.12
C MET A 14 -8.84 -23.75 53.88
N HIS A 15 -7.98 -24.23 54.78
CA HIS A 15 -8.18 -25.36 55.68
C HIS A 15 -9.44 -25.26 56.55
N LYS A 16 -10.16 -26.38 56.69
CA LYS A 16 -11.22 -26.58 57.69
C LYS A 16 -10.63 -26.99 59.05
N SER A 17 -11.14 -26.44 60.14
CA SER A 17 -11.12 -27.04 61.48
C SER A 17 -12.39 -26.63 62.27
N PRO A 18 -12.80 -27.39 63.31
CA PRO A 18 -14.21 -27.74 63.50
C PRO A 18 -14.96 -26.91 64.56
N ARG A 19 -16.29 -26.93 64.43
CA ARG A 19 -17.28 -26.35 65.35
C ARG A 19 -17.17 -26.97 66.75
N ARG A 20 -17.04 -26.13 67.78
CA ARG A 20 -17.41 -26.46 69.17
C ARG A 20 -18.77 -25.84 69.48
N THR A 21 -19.71 -26.70 69.83
CA THR A 21 -21.00 -26.36 70.42
C THR A 21 -20.77 -25.90 71.85
N ILE A 22 -21.20 -24.68 72.19
CA ILE A 22 -21.30 -24.22 73.58
C ILE A 22 -22.74 -23.77 73.79
N VAL A 23 -23.45 -24.53 74.63
CA VAL A 23 -24.71 -24.14 75.25
C VAL A 23 -24.35 -23.33 76.49
N ALA A 24 -24.90 -22.13 76.65
CA ALA A 24 -24.90 -21.40 77.92
C ALA A 24 -26.16 -20.52 78.04
N PRO A 25 -26.65 -20.29 79.28
CA PRO A 25 -28.05 -20.00 79.54
C PRO A 25 -28.38 -18.51 79.55
N ILE A 26 -29.68 -18.25 79.48
CA ILE A 26 -30.32 -16.94 79.50
C ILE A 26 -30.22 -16.37 80.92
N GLU A 27 -29.50 -15.25 81.08
CA GLU A 27 -29.70 -14.32 82.19
C GLU A 27 -30.10 -12.95 81.65
N GLN A 28 -31.24 -12.48 82.13
CA GLN A 28 -31.82 -11.18 81.83
C GLN A 28 -31.17 -10.13 82.74
N ASN A 29 -30.72 -9.01 82.18
CA ASN A 29 -30.66 -7.74 82.89
C ASN A 29 -30.96 -6.56 81.93
N PRO A 30 -31.71 -5.54 82.35
CA PRO A 30 -32.28 -4.54 81.44
C PRO A 30 -31.34 -3.36 81.22
N ILE A 31 -30.97 -3.10 79.97
CA ILE A 31 -30.30 -1.86 79.54
C ILE A 31 -31.36 -0.88 79.06
N GLN A 32 -31.32 0.37 79.56
CA GLN A 32 -32.31 1.43 79.32
C GLN A 32 -32.52 1.79 77.82
N PRO A 33 -33.71 2.28 77.42
CA PRO A 33 -34.13 2.40 76.02
C PRO A 33 -33.36 3.44 75.17
N GLU A 34 -32.80 4.48 75.78
CA GLU A 34 -32.17 5.60 75.05
C GLU A 34 -30.80 5.24 74.44
N SER A 35 -30.05 4.32 75.04
CA SER A 35 -28.75 3.88 74.50
C SER A 35 -28.92 2.99 73.26
N ARG A 36 -30.06 2.32 73.10
CA ARG A 36 -30.34 1.39 71.99
C ARG A 36 -30.60 2.10 70.67
N LEU A 37 -31.26 3.26 70.71
CA LEU A 37 -31.54 4.10 69.54
C LEU A 37 -30.28 4.81 69.02
N GLN A 38 -29.41 5.34 69.89
CA GLN A 38 -28.13 5.92 69.49
C GLN A 38 -27.13 4.86 68.95
N LEU A 39 -27.13 3.65 69.53
CA LEU A 39 -26.35 2.52 69.00
C LEU A 39 -26.88 1.98 67.67
N GLN A 40 -28.20 2.03 67.42
CA GLN A 40 -28.78 1.64 66.14
C GLN A 40 -28.53 2.66 65.04
N THR A 41 -28.67 3.97 65.31
CA THR A 41 -28.40 5.03 64.32
C THR A 41 -26.93 5.12 63.95
N SER A 42 -26.01 5.00 64.92
CA SER A 42 -24.56 4.90 64.67
C SER A 42 -24.17 3.63 63.90
N ARG A 43 -24.79 2.48 64.18
CA ARG A 43 -24.56 1.24 63.40
C ARG A 43 -25.12 1.32 61.99
N LEU A 44 -26.27 1.98 61.78
CA LEU A 44 -26.85 2.22 60.44
C LEU A 44 -26.00 3.21 59.64
N SER A 45 -25.53 4.29 60.28
CA SER A 45 -24.59 5.26 59.71
C SER A 45 -23.27 4.60 59.33
N ASN A 46 -22.66 3.80 60.22
CA ASN A 46 -21.44 3.05 59.92
C ASN A 46 -21.63 1.99 58.82
N ARG A 47 -22.79 1.33 58.75
CA ARG A 47 -23.12 0.40 57.65
C ARG A 47 -23.31 1.11 56.31
N GLN A 48 -23.90 2.30 56.30
CA GLN A 48 -23.99 3.15 55.10
C GLN A 48 -22.60 3.66 54.68
N LYS A 49 -21.76 4.05 55.63
CA LYS A 49 -20.37 4.45 55.39
C LYS A 49 -19.55 3.29 54.81
N GLN A 50 -19.61 2.11 55.42
CA GLN A 50 -18.97 0.90 54.89
C GLN A 50 -19.50 0.49 53.51
N LYS A 51 -20.82 0.59 53.26
CA LYS A 51 -21.37 0.37 51.92
C LYS A 51 -20.83 1.40 50.92
N SER A 52 -20.77 2.67 51.28
CA SER A 52 -20.22 3.72 50.41
C SER A 52 -18.73 3.53 50.12
N GLU A 53 -17.95 3.09 51.11
CA GLU A 53 -16.53 2.72 50.95
C GLU A 53 -16.37 1.50 50.05
N LEU A 54 -17.23 0.49 50.20
CA LEU A 54 -17.22 -0.70 49.35
C LEU A 54 -17.63 -0.39 47.91
N HIS A 55 -18.60 0.51 47.71
CA HIS A 55 -18.98 1.02 46.41
C HIS A 55 -17.84 1.83 45.77
N LEU A 56 -17.19 2.72 46.51
CA LEU A 56 -16.02 3.47 46.04
C LEU A 56 -14.85 2.54 45.68
N ALA A 57 -14.56 1.53 46.50
CA ALA A 57 -13.54 0.53 46.22
C ALA A 57 -13.87 -0.28 44.95
N ALA A 58 -15.12 -0.70 44.78
CA ALA A 58 -15.57 -1.39 43.57
C ALA A 58 -15.45 -0.50 42.32
N VAL A 59 -15.82 0.78 42.42
CA VAL A 59 -15.68 1.76 41.33
C VAL A 59 -14.20 1.93 40.94
N VAL A 60 -13.30 2.06 41.91
CA VAL A 60 -11.85 2.18 41.64
C VAL A 60 -11.31 0.93 40.96
N ILE A 61 -11.73 -0.26 41.38
CA ILE A 61 -11.33 -1.53 40.75
C ILE A 61 -11.82 -1.60 39.31
N ILE A 62 -13.10 -1.28 39.06
CA ILE A 62 -13.69 -1.28 37.72
C ILE A 62 -12.99 -0.25 36.82
N GLN A 63 -12.75 0.97 37.31
CA GLN A 63 -12.04 2.00 36.56
C GLN A 63 -10.59 1.59 36.26
N THR A 64 -9.90 0.99 37.23
CA THR A 64 -8.52 0.51 37.04
C THR A 64 -8.47 -0.62 36.02
N TRP A 65 -9.38 -1.59 36.11
CA TRP A 65 -9.53 -2.67 35.14
C TRP A 65 -9.84 -2.12 33.75
N PHE A 66 -10.80 -1.19 33.63
CA PHE A 66 -11.18 -0.58 32.37
C PHE A 66 -10.02 0.21 31.73
N ARG A 67 -9.29 1.02 32.51
CA ARG A 67 -8.11 1.76 32.03
C ARG A 67 -7.00 0.81 31.56
N ARG A 68 -6.68 -0.24 32.33
CA ARG A 68 -5.71 -1.27 31.93
C ARG A 68 -6.13 -1.99 30.66
N ARG A 69 -7.42 -2.37 30.58
CA ARG A 69 -7.97 -3.06 29.42
C ARG A 69 -7.95 -2.17 28.16
N ARG A 70 -8.27 -0.88 28.30
CA ARG A 70 -8.18 0.12 27.23
C ARG A 70 -6.74 0.37 26.81
N ALA A 71 -5.80 0.48 27.73
CA ALA A 71 -4.38 0.62 27.40
C ALA A 71 -3.84 -0.60 26.64
N LEU A 72 -4.18 -1.82 27.07
CA LEU A 72 -3.81 -3.05 26.36
C LEU A 72 -4.40 -3.09 24.95
N PHE A 73 -5.64 -2.65 24.81
CA PHE A 73 -6.32 -2.55 23.52
C PHE A 73 -5.59 -1.58 22.57
N GLU A 74 -5.25 -0.39 23.05
CA GLU A 74 -4.46 0.58 22.29
C GLU A 74 -3.09 0.03 21.87
N ILE A 75 -2.41 -0.70 22.76
CA ILE A 75 -1.12 -1.33 22.44
C ILE A 75 -1.28 -2.36 21.32
N ARG A 76 -2.27 -3.26 21.40
CA ARG A 76 -2.52 -4.28 20.36
C ARG A 76 -2.84 -3.62 19.02
N ARG A 77 -3.69 -2.59 19.04
CA ARG A 77 -4.09 -1.82 17.86
C ARG A 77 -2.89 -1.13 17.21
N LYS A 78 -2.10 -0.38 17.98
CA LYS A 78 -0.87 0.27 17.50
C LYS A 78 0.14 -0.74 16.95
N THR A 79 0.28 -1.88 17.61
CA THR A 79 1.18 -2.95 17.16
C THR A 79 0.78 -3.49 15.79
N ALA A 80 -0.50 -3.79 15.59
CA ALA A 80 -1.03 -4.24 14.30
C ALA A 80 -0.79 -3.18 13.21
N TRP A 81 -1.05 -1.91 13.53
CA TRP A 81 -0.80 -0.78 12.64
C TRP A 81 0.66 -0.67 12.21
N THR A 82 1.59 -0.75 13.17
CA THR A 82 3.03 -0.70 12.90
C THR A 82 3.48 -1.85 12.00
N ILE A 83 2.89 -3.05 12.14
CA ILE A 83 3.18 -4.19 11.25
C ILE A 83 2.79 -3.86 9.81
N TYR A 84 1.56 -3.39 9.58
CA TYR A 84 1.06 -3.09 8.24
C TYR A 84 1.90 -2.02 7.53
N GLN A 85 2.14 -0.89 8.18
CA GLN A 85 2.94 0.20 7.63
C GLN A 85 4.36 -0.25 7.28
N ASN A 86 5.01 -1.04 8.15
CA ASN A 86 6.35 -1.54 7.89
C ASN A 86 6.41 -2.47 6.68
N ILE A 87 5.44 -3.37 6.55
CA ILE A 87 5.39 -4.32 5.42
C ILE A 87 5.16 -3.55 4.11
N GLU A 88 4.29 -2.57 4.13
CA GLU A 88 3.99 -1.71 2.98
C GLU A 88 5.19 -0.90 2.54
N TYR A 89 5.79 -0.12 3.45
CA TYR A 89 6.92 0.74 3.10
C TYR A 89 8.14 -0.07 2.67
N ALA A 90 8.39 -1.24 3.28
CA ALA A 90 9.40 -2.16 2.81
C ALA A 90 9.10 -2.68 1.38
N GLY A 91 7.82 -2.86 1.03
CA GLY A 91 7.40 -3.17 -0.32
C GLY A 91 7.82 -2.09 -1.32
N GLU A 92 7.48 -0.84 -1.03
CA GLU A 92 7.79 0.35 -1.86
C GLU A 92 9.29 0.53 -2.03
N GLN A 93 10.04 0.47 -0.92
CA GLN A 93 11.50 0.59 -0.92
C GLN A 93 12.16 -0.51 -1.76
N ASN A 94 11.69 -1.75 -1.66
CA ASN A 94 12.21 -2.86 -2.45
C ASN A 94 11.97 -2.66 -3.96
N GLN A 95 10.87 -2.01 -4.34
CA GLN A 95 10.59 -1.71 -5.75
C GLN A 95 11.59 -0.70 -6.30
N LEU A 96 11.85 0.36 -5.53
CA LEU A 96 12.85 1.37 -5.88
C LEU A 96 14.26 0.81 -5.93
N LYS A 97 14.64 -0.04 -4.97
CA LYS A 97 15.94 -0.73 -4.98
C LYS A 97 16.09 -1.66 -6.18
N LEU A 98 15.05 -2.43 -6.50
CA LEU A 98 15.06 -3.32 -7.65
C LEU A 98 15.24 -2.53 -8.95
N TYR A 99 14.52 -1.43 -9.07
CA TYR A 99 14.62 -0.54 -10.21
C TYR A 99 16.03 0.08 -10.32
N ASN A 100 16.58 0.60 -9.21
CA ASN A 100 17.94 1.14 -9.17
C ASN A 100 18.99 0.07 -9.47
N PHE A 101 18.82 -1.17 -8.98
CA PHE A 101 19.69 -2.28 -9.32
C PHE A 101 19.67 -2.56 -10.83
N PHE A 102 18.49 -2.58 -11.46
CA PHE A 102 18.42 -2.71 -12.91
C PHE A 102 19.09 -1.54 -13.63
N LEU A 103 18.92 -0.30 -13.14
CA LEU A 103 19.63 0.85 -13.68
C LEU A 103 21.15 0.75 -13.53
N GLU A 104 21.66 0.38 -12.35
CA GLU A 104 23.08 0.25 -12.03
C GLU A 104 23.74 -0.88 -12.80
N LEU A 105 23.05 -2.03 -12.92
CA LEU A 105 23.44 -3.12 -13.79
C LEU A 105 23.60 -2.54 -15.20
N MET A 106 22.58 -1.88 -15.73
CA MET A 106 22.58 -1.28 -17.07
C MET A 106 23.62 -0.16 -17.28
N GLN A 107 24.04 0.56 -16.22
CA GLN A 107 25.11 1.56 -16.28
C GLN A 107 26.50 0.92 -16.28
N THR A 108 26.71 -0.12 -15.48
CA THR A 108 27.98 -0.88 -15.41
C THR A 108 28.25 -1.61 -16.72
N VAL A 109 27.16 -2.02 -17.36
CA VAL A 109 27.00 -2.56 -18.71
C VAL A 109 27.43 -1.56 -19.81
N SER A 110 27.19 -0.25 -19.61
CA SER A 110 27.37 0.83 -20.60
C SER A 110 28.82 1.38 -20.70
N LYS A 111 29.84 0.53 -20.83
CA LYS A 111 31.22 0.97 -21.16
C LYS A 111 31.48 1.10 -22.66
N ASN A 112 30.54 0.69 -23.52
CA ASN A 112 30.58 0.89 -24.97
C ASN A 112 29.39 1.75 -25.42
N PRO A 113 29.62 2.85 -26.17
CA PRO A 113 28.58 3.82 -26.51
C PRO A 113 27.44 3.27 -27.39
N ARG A 114 27.65 2.16 -28.12
CA ARG A 114 26.60 1.50 -28.93
C ARG A 114 25.66 0.58 -28.14
N ASP A 115 26.04 0.14 -26.94
CA ASP A 115 25.28 -0.82 -26.13
C ASP A 115 24.35 -0.10 -25.13
N ALA A 116 24.63 1.17 -24.80
CA ALA A 116 23.77 2.06 -24.02
C ALA A 116 22.40 2.31 -24.68
N THR A 117 22.38 2.32 -26.03
CA THR A 117 21.21 2.60 -26.87
C THR A 117 20.16 1.48 -26.81
N VAL A 118 20.60 0.23 -26.56
CA VAL A 118 19.71 -0.95 -26.45
C VAL A 118 19.20 -1.11 -25.02
N ALA A 119 20.06 -0.89 -24.03
CA ALA A 119 19.69 -0.89 -22.62
C ALA A 119 18.62 0.19 -22.29
N ALA A 120 18.79 1.41 -22.78
CA ALA A 120 17.78 2.46 -22.66
C ALA A 120 16.44 2.07 -23.34
N LYS A 121 16.47 1.22 -24.37
CA LYS A 121 15.28 0.71 -25.07
C LYS A 121 14.52 -0.39 -24.31
N VAL A 122 15.20 -1.14 -23.43
CA VAL A 122 14.61 -2.25 -22.66
C VAL A 122 13.84 -1.74 -21.44
N LEU A 123 14.30 -0.66 -20.79
CA LEU A 123 13.56 0.04 -19.71
C LEU A 123 12.55 1.07 -20.25
N ARG A 124 12.68 1.46 -21.52
CA ARG A 124 11.71 2.28 -22.22
C ARG A 124 10.59 1.38 -22.78
N ARG A 125 9.44 1.38 -22.13
CA ARG A 125 8.17 1.13 -22.85
C ARG A 125 7.77 2.26 -23.82
N SER A 126 8.54 3.35 -23.87
CA SER A 126 8.34 4.46 -24.81
C SER A 126 9.38 4.43 -25.93
N SER A 127 8.91 4.25 -27.16
CA SER A 127 9.62 4.45 -28.41
C SER A 127 10.75 5.48 -28.34
N SER A 128 11.88 5.16 -28.99
CA SER A 128 13.05 6.02 -29.17
C SER A 128 12.80 7.24 -30.06
N LEU A 129 11.58 7.78 -30.08
CA LEU A 129 11.14 8.83 -30.99
C LEU A 129 10.38 9.90 -30.21
N SER A 130 11.07 10.95 -29.81
CA SER A 130 10.40 12.16 -29.32
C SER A 130 9.65 12.84 -30.47
N GLY A 131 8.32 13.04 -30.35
CA GLY A 131 7.57 13.96 -31.21
C GLY A 131 6.26 13.42 -31.79
N LEU A 132 5.85 13.98 -32.93
CA LEU A 132 4.57 13.74 -33.60
C LEU A 132 4.36 12.27 -34.01
N ALA A 133 5.45 11.54 -34.27
CA ALA A 133 5.44 10.15 -34.72
C ALA A 133 4.96 9.18 -33.63
N GLU A 134 5.44 9.35 -32.39
CA GLU A 134 4.99 8.56 -31.23
C GLU A 134 3.51 8.82 -30.91
N GLU A 135 3.03 10.06 -31.11
CA GLU A 135 1.60 10.35 -30.95
C GLU A 135 0.72 9.67 -32.01
N LEU A 136 1.18 9.60 -33.26
CA LEU A 136 0.48 8.89 -34.33
C LEU A 136 0.47 7.38 -34.08
N GLU A 137 1.61 6.81 -33.68
CA GLU A 137 1.75 5.39 -33.36
C GLU A 137 0.85 4.99 -32.18
N LEU A 138 0.87 5.77 -31.09
CA LEU A 138 0.01 5.54 -29.94
C LEU A 138 -1.48 5.57 -30.34
N LYS A 139 -1.90 6.56 -31.14
CA LYS A 139 -3.29 6.67 -31.63
C LYS A 139 -3.69 5.50 -32.52
N GLN A 140 -2.78 5.02 -33.37
CA GLN A 140 -3.03 3.86 -34.22
C GLN A 140 -3.15 2.58 -33.39
N LEU A 141 -2.21 2.33 -32.48
CA LEU A 141 -2.19 1.13 -31.64
C LEU A 141 -3.41 1.02 -30.72
N THR A 142 -3.88 2.17 -30.22
CA THR A 142 -4.92 2.26 -29.19
C THR A 142 -6.26 2.77 -29.75
N SER A 143 -6.46 2.75 -31.08
CA SER A 143 -7.72 3.22 -31.67
C SER A 143 -8.90 2.35 -31.23
N PRO A 144 -9.99 2.93 -30.69
CA PRO A 144 -11.20 2.19 -30.33
C PRO A 144 -11.79 1.39 -31.51
N THR A 145 -11.68 1.92 -32.73
CA THR A 145 -12.26 1.33 -33.95
C THR A 145 -11.65 -0.02 -34.35
N ILE A 146 -10.48 -0.36 -33.81
CA ILE A 146 -9.84 -1.67 -34.05
C ILE A 146 -10.60 -2.78 -33.32
N ILE A 147 -11.30 -2.45 -32.24
CA ILE A 147 -12.06 -3.39 -31.44
C ILE A 147 -13.53 -3.31 -31.84
N ASN A 148 -14.01 -4.37 -32.49
CA ASN A 148 -15.43 -4.51 -32.80
C ASN A 148 -16.21 -4.83 -31.52
N VAL A 149 -17.38 -4.19 -31.35
CA VAL A 149 -18.29 -4.49 -30.23
C VAL A 149 -19.25 -5.59 -30.70
N GLU A 150 -19.26 -6.74 -30.02
CA GLU A 150 -20.17 -7.82 -30.38
C GLU A 150 -21.62 -7.47 -30.08
N SER A 151 -22.56 -7.91 -30.92
CA SER A 151 -24.00 -7.68 -30.72
C SER A 151 -24.57 -8.33 -29.45
N SER A 152 -23.82 -9.26 -28.85
CA SER A 152 -24.17 -9.89 -27.58
C SER A 152 -23.85 -9.02 -26.36
N TYR A 153 -23.03 -7.97 -26.49
CA TYR A 153 -22.67 -7.09 -25.39
C TYR A 153 -23.89 -6.29 -24.89
N GLN A 154 -24.26 -6.50 -23.62
CA GLN A 154 -25.42 -5.86 -22.99
C GLN A 154 -25.07 -4.71 -22.03
N GLY A 155 -23.77 -4.40 -21.89
CA GLY A 155 -23.32 -3.34 -20.99
C GLY A 155 -23.54 -1.93 -21.56
N PRO A 156 -23.13 -0.89 -20.82
CA PRO A 156 -23.25 0.49 -21.27
C PRO A 156 -22.54 0.70 -22.62
N HIS A 157 -23.25 1.36 -23.53
CA HIS A 157 -22.70 1.87 -24.79
C HIS A 157 -22.39 3.35 -24.60
N ILE A 158 -21.20 3.78 -25.02
CA ILE A 158 -20.73 5.15 -24.84
C ILE A 158 -20.46 5.76 -26.20
N ASP A 159 -21.15 6.87 -26.50
CA ASP A 159 -20.93 7.68 -27.69
C ASP A 159 -20.40 9.08 -27.35
N LYS A 160 -19.94 9.79 -28.39
CA LYS A 160 -19.45 11.16 -28.29
C LYS A 160 -20.58 12.13 -28.68
N PRO A 161 -20.80 13.22 -27.92
CA PRO A 161 -20.07 13.62 -26.72
C PRO A 161 -20.44 12.79 -25.48
N ILE A 162 -19.44 12.45 -24.65
CA ILE A 162 -19.67 11.80 -23.36
C ILE A 162 -20.42 12.78 -22.46
N ASN A 163 -21.49 12.32 -21.82
CA ASN A 163 -22.44 13.18 -21.12
C ASN A 163 -22.81 12.57 -19.75
N ARG A 164 -23.70 13.26 -19.03
CA ARG A 164 -24.13 12.85 -17.70
C ARG A 164 -24.86 11.49 -17.67
N GLU A 165 -25.64 11.17 -18.70
CA GLU A 165 -26.36 9.88 -18.77
C GLU A 165 -25.38 8.72 -18.88
N HIS A 166 -24.30 8.89 -19.65
CA HIS A 166 -23.19 7.94 -19.70
C HIS A 166 -22.55 7.72 -18.33
N PHE A 167 -22.32 8.81 -17.58
CA PHE A 167 -21.76 8.72 -16.24
C PHE A 167 -22.66 7.93 -15.28
N GLU A 168 -23.95 8.24 -15.26
CA GLU A 168 -24.93 7.56 -14.40
C GLU A 168 -25.10 6.08 -14.81
N ALA A 169 -25.10 5.77 -16.11
CA ALA A 169 -25.15 4.40 -16.61
C ALA A 169 -23.93 3.57 -16.17
N LEU A 170 -22.72 4.14 -16.22
CA LEU A 170 -21.50 3.48 -15.75
C LEU A 170 -21.51 3.23 -14.24
N ILE A 171 -22.01 4.16 -13.44
CA ILE A 171 -22.17 3.96 -11.98
C ILE A 171 -23.03 2.73 -11.73
N LEU A 172 -24.19 2.64 -12.38
CA LEU A 172 -25.11 1.52 -12.21
C LEU A 172 -24.50 0.19 -12.68
N ALA A 173 -23.81 0.19 -13.82
CA ALA A 173 -23.16 -1.00 -14.36
C ALA A 173 -22.06 -1.52 -13.42
N PHE A 174 -21.16 -0.65 -12.96
CA PHE A 174 -20.06 -1.04 -12.09
C PHE A 174 -20.53 -1.49 -10.69
N GLN A 175 -21.62 -0.90 -10.17
CA GLN A 175 -22.26 -1.39 -8.94
C GLN A 175 -22.82 -2.81 -9.09
N ARG A 176 -23.26 -3.20 -10.30
CA ARG A 176 -23.69 -4.57 -10.62
C ARG A 176 -22.53 -5.51 -10.95
N GLY A 177 -21.28 -5.01 -10.97
CA GLY A 177 -20.10 -5.79 -11.34
C GLY A 177 -20.00 -6.05 -12.84
N GLU A 178 -20.67 -5.25 -13.68
CA GLU A 178 -20.57 -5.35 -15.14
C GLU A 178 -19.25 -4.76 -15.62
N LEU A 179 -18.61 -5.42 -16.58
CA LEU A 179 -17.38 -4.97 -17.20
C LEU A 179 -17.69 -4.09 -18.42
N LEU A 180 -17.14 -2.87 -18.47
CA LEU A 180 -17.24 -2.00 -19.65
C LEU A 180 -16.38 -2.58 -20.78
N HIS A 181 -16.95 -2.69 -21.98
CA HIS A 181 -16.25 -3.21 -23.16
C HIS A 181 -14.99 -2.39 -23.51
N ALA A 182 -13.91 -3.06 -23.94
CA ALA A 182 -12.59 -2.45 -24.20
C ALA A 182 -12.63 -1.28 -25.20
N HIS A 183 -13.53 -1.37 -26.19
CA HIS A 183 -13.79 -0.27 -27.13
C HIS A 183 -14.15 1.04 -26.41
N TYR A 184 -15.12 1.00 -25.49
CA TYR A 184 -15.59 2.17 -24.76
C TYR A 184 -14.56 2.66 -23.73
N VAL A 185 -13.79 1.74 -23.14
CA VAL A 185 -12.66 2.10 -22.28
C VAL A 185 -11.64 2.93 -23.06
N LEU A 186 -11.19 2.47 -24.22
CA LEU A 186 -10.26 3.23 -25.07
C LEU A 186 -10.85 4.58 -25.48
N LEU A 187 -12.14 4.63 -25.81
CA LEU A 187 -12.84 5.87 -26.16
C LEU A 187 -12.77 6.90 -25.02
N ILE A 188 -13.13 6.49 -23.80
CA ILE A 188 -13.07 7.35 -22.61
C ILE A 188 -11.63 7.82 -22.35
N LEU A 189 -10.66 6.91 -22.41
CA LEU A 189 -9.26 7.21 -22.14
C LEU A 189 -8.66 8.20 -23.15
N HIS A 190 -9.04 8.12 -24.43
CA HIS A 190 -8.62 9.10 -25.44
C HIS A 190 -9.20 10.49 -25.20
N GLU A 191 -10.47 10.58 -24.82
CA GLU A 191 -11.12 11.87 -24.48
C GLU A 191 -10.49 12.48 -23.22
N LEU A 192 -10.27 11.66 -22.18
CA LEU A 192 -9.55 12.06 -20.97
C LEU A 192 -8.18 12.62 -21.32
N ARG A 193 -7.40 11.88 -22.11
CA ARG A 193 -6.05 12.28 -22.52
C ARG A 193 -6.06 13.63 -23.24
N HIS A 194 -7.06 13.89 -24.08
CA HIS A 194 -7.19 15.16 -24.78
C HIS A 194 -7.38 16.33 -23.80
N ILE A 195 -8.21 16.15 -22.77
CA ILE A 195 -8.41 17.15 -21.71
C ILE A 195 -7.14 17.35 -20.89
N LEU A 196 -6.53 16.26 -20.39
CA LEU A 196 -5.36 16.33 -19.51
C LEU A 196 -4.17 17.05 -20.15
N LYS A 197 -3.97 16.90 -21.47
CA LYS A 197 -2.91 17.62 -22.21
C LYS A 197 -3.01 19.15 -22.11
N ASN A 198 -4.22 19.68 -21.97
CA ASN A 198 -4.49 21.11 -21.92
C ASN A 198 -4.52 21.66 -20.49
N LEU A 199 -4.42 20.81 -19.47
CA LEU A 199 -4.42 21.23 -18.07
C LEU A 199 -3.04 21.75 -17.62
N PRO A 200 -2.98 22.71 -16.68
CA PRO A 200 -1.75 23.13 -16.04
C PRO A 200 -1.17 22.04 -15.12
N ASN A 201 0.05 22.23 -14.63
CA ASN A 201 0.62 21.34 -13.61
C ASN A 201 -0.03 21.52 -12.24
N ILE A 202 -0.48 22.74 -11.93
CA ILE A 202 -1.21 23.08 -10.71
C ILE A 202 -2.60 23.56 -11.12
N ASN A 203 -3.64 22.82 -10.75
CA ASN A 203 -5.02 23.23 -11.00
C ASN A 203 -5.39 24.42 -10.12
N ILE A 204 -6.05 25.43 -10.68
CA ILE A 204 -6.60 26.55 -9.89
C ILE A 204 -8.07 26.27 -9.64
N VAL A 205 -8.44 26.23 -8.36
CA VAL A 205 -9.78 25.84 -7.89
C VAL A 205 -10.37 26.99 -7.09
N SER A 206 -11.61 27.37 -7.36
CA SER A 206 -12.29 28.41 -6.58
C SER A 206 -13.55 27.89 -5.92
N THR A 207 -13.74 28.21 -4.64
CA THR A 207 -14.98 27.93 -3.92
C THR A 207 -16.00 29.05 -4.05
N HIS A 208 -15.65 30.21 -4.62
CA HIS A 208 -16.56 31.36 -4.71
C HIS A 208 -17.83 31.09 -5.50
N GLN A 209 -17.78 30.20 -6.50
CA GLN A 209 -18.91 29.89 -7.37
C GLN A 209 -19.83 28.78 -6.80
N THR A 210 -19.24 27.78 -6.14
CA THR A 210 -19.95 26.58 -5.66
C THR A 210 -20.13 26.55 -4.15
N THR A 211 -19.58 27.53 -3.43
CA THR A 211 -19.47 27.66 -1.96
C THR A 211 -18.62 26.60 -1.26
N CYS A 212 -18.30 25.50 -1.95
CA CYS A 212 -17.58 24.37 -1.40
C CYS A 212 -16.88 23.56 -2.51
N VAL A 213 -15.73 22.98 -2.19
CA VAL A 213 -15.09 21.91 -2.97
C VAL A 213 -14.76 20.72 -2.08
N THR A 214 -14.88 19.51 -2.62
CA THR A 214 -14.61 18.27 -1.88
C THR A 214 -13.27 17.68 -2.28
N VAL A 215 -12.36 17.48 -1.35
CA VAL A 215 -11.09 16.79 -1.58
C VAL A 215 -11.19 15.34 -1.10
N VAL A 216 -10.92 14.41 -2.01
CA VAL A 216 -10.89 12.97 -1.80
C VAL A 216 -9.44 12.53 -1.89
N GLY A 217 -8.95 11.79 -0.90
CA GLY A 217 -7.62 11.20 -0.90
C GLY A 217 -7.60 9.86 -1.65
N ASP A 218 -6.68 8.99 -1.26
CA ASP A 218 -6.43 7.71 -1.92
C ASP A 218 -7.69 6.83 -1.92
N LEU A 219 -7.95 6.17 -3.05
CA LEU A 219 -9.08 5.24 -3.21
C LEU A 219 -8.62 3.81 -3.46
N HIS A 220 -7.45 3.61 -4.08
CA HIS A 220 -6.83 2.30 -4.32
C HIS A 220 -7.83 1.24 -4.83
N GLY A 221 -8.59 1.59 -5.87
CA GLY A 221 -9.58 0.70 -6.50
C GLY A 221 -10.74 0.28 -5.59
N SER A 222 -11.04 1.04 -4.53
CA SER A 222 -12.20 0.81 -3.67
C SER A 222 -13.46 1.46 -4.22
N LEU A 223 -14.14 0.77 -5.15
CA LEU A 223 -15.40 1.23 -5.73
C LEU A 223 -16.48 1.46 -4.66
N ALA A 224 -16.55 0.60 -3.65
CA ALA A 224 -17.52 0.71 -2.57
C ALA A 224 -17.36 2.03 -1.77
N ASP A 225 -16.12 2.44 -1.51
CA ASP A 225 -15.84 3.70 -0.81
C ASP A 225 -16.20 4.91 -1.67
N LEU A 226 -15.86 4.89 -2.96
CA LEU A 226 -16.26 5.94 -3.90
C LEU A 226 -17.78 6.09 -3.97
N MET A 227 -18.53 4.99 -3.99
CA MET A 227 -19.99 5.01 -3.97
C MET A 227 -20.56 5.60 -2.69
N ILE A 228 -19.94 5.34 -1.53
CA ILE A 228 -20.34 5.95 -0.26
C ILE A 228 -20.11 7.46 -0.29
N ILE A 229 -18.98 7.91 -0.85
CA ILE A 229 -18.68 9.34 -1.02
C ILE A 229 -19.76 10.00 -1.88
N PHE A 230 -20.05 9.44 -3.05
CA PHE A 230 -21.10 9.94 -3.95
C PHE A 230 -22.49 9.92 -3.32
N HIS A 231 -22.81 8.90 -2.54
CA HIS A 231 -24.09 8.83 -1.84
C HIS A 231 -24.21 9.89 -0.75
N LYS A 232 -23.17 10.11 0.06
CA LYS A 232 -23.20 11.04 1.20
C LYS A 232 -23.00 12.50 0.81
N ASN A 233 -22.15 12.77 -0.17
CA ASN A 233 -21.77 14.12 -0.57
C ASN A 233 -22.43 14.58 -1.89
N GLY A 234 -23.13 13.68 -2.57
CA GLY A 234 -23.73 13.93 -3.88
C GLY A 234 -22.76 13.59 -5.03
N LEU A 235 -23.31 13.35 -6.22
CA LEU A 235 -22.52 13.10 -7.41
C LEU A 235 -21.73 14.35 -7.84
N PRO A 236 -20.60 14.18 -8.56
CA PRO A 236 -19.97 15.23 -9.34
C PRO A 236 -20.96 16.02 -10.19
N SER A 237 -20.93 17.36 -10.07
CA SER A 237 -21.70 18.28 -10.92
C SER A 237 -21.06 19.67 -10.96
N ASN A 238 -21.63 20.59 -11.73
CA ASN A 238 -21.19 22.01 -11.75
C ASN A 238 -21.33 22.68 -10.37
N GLU A 239 -22.27 22.22 -9.55
CA GLU A 239 -22.54 22.73 -8.19
C GLU A 239 -21.79 21.95 -7.11
N ASN A 240 -21.24 20.78 -7.44
CA ASN A 240 -20.57 19.89 -6.50
C ASN A 240 -19.19 19.46 -7.01
N PRO A 241 -18.18 20.34 -6.91
CA PRO A 241 -16.84 20.08 -7.42
C PRO A 241 -16.03 19.15 -6.50
N TYR A 242 -15.12 18.40 -7.13
CA TYR A 242 -14.25 17.42 -6.47
C TYR A 242 -12.79 17.55 -6.91
N ILE A 243 -11.88 17.33 -5.97
CA ILE A 243 -10.46 17.08 -6.22
C ILE A 243 -10.16 15.65 -5.79
N PHE A 244 -9.71 14.80 -6.71
CA PHE A 244 -9.21 13.46 -6.44
C PHE A 244 -7.69 13.52 -6.35
N ASN A 245 -7.14 13.33 -5.16
CA ASN A 245 -5.75 13.64 -4.84
C ASN A 245 -4.83 12.41 -4.92
N GLY A 246 -4.76 11.80 -6.12
CA GLY A 246 -3.88 10.68 -6.44
C GLY A 246 -4.29 9.32 -5.85
N ASP A 247 -3.54 8.29 -6.23
CA ASP A 247 -3.66 6.90 -5.75
C ASP A 247 -5.07 6.34 -5.92
N ILE A 248 -5.51 6.41 -7.16
CA ILE A 248 -6.82 5.96 -7.62
C ILE A 248 -6.80 4.45 -7.84
N VAL A 249 -5.67 3.93 -8.34
CA VAL A 249 -5.48 2.53 -8.74
C VAL A 249 -4.59 1.75 -7.76
N ASP A 250 -4.34 0.48 -8.08
CA ASP A 250 -3.56 -0.49 -7.31
C ASP A 250 -4.20 -0.89 -5.98
N ARG A 251 -3.70 -2.02 -5.42
CA ARG A 251 -4.11 -2.68 -4.16
C ARG A 251 -5.53 -3.26 -4.20
N GLY A 252 -6.53 -2.48 -4.60
CA GLY A 252 -7.89 -2.93 -4.82
C GLY A 252 -8.07 -3.72 -6.13
N PHE A 253 -9.23 -4.37 -6.26
CA PHE A 253 -9.58 -5.19 -7.43
C PHE A 253 -10.53 -4.50 -8.41
N GLN A 254 -10.93 -3.26 -8.12
CA GLN A 254 -11.88 -2.48 -8.92
C GLN A 254 -11.27 -1.13 -9.32
N SER A 255 -9.98 -1.12 -9.60
CA SER A 255 -9.21 0.07 -9.95
C SER A 255 -9.67 0.67 -11.27
N ILE A 256 -9.94 -0.17 -12.28
CA ILE A 256 -10.37 0.34 -13.59
C ILE A 256 -11.74 1.01 -13.51
N GLU A 257 -12.68 0.46 -12.74
CA GLU A 257 -14.00 1.04 -12.55
C GLU A 257 -13.91 2.40 -11.86
N VAL A 258 -13.13 2.50 -10.78
CA VAL A 258 -12.90 3.76 -10.04
C VAL A 258 -12.26 4.80 -10.96
N PHE A 259 -11.20 4.42 -11.68
CA PHE A 259 -10.50 5.34 -12.59
C PHE A 259 -11.43 5.84 -13.70
N LEU A 260 -12.21 4.96 -14.32
CA LEU A 260 -13.14 5.32 -15.39
C LEU A 260 -14.26 6.25 -14.91
N LEU A 261 -14.81 6.04 -13.71
CA LEU A 261 -15.83 6.92 -13.16
C LEU A 261 -15.29 8.33 -12.92
N ILE A 262 -14.10 8.46 -12.35
CA ILE A 262 -13.48 9.77 -12.12
C ILE A 262 -13.13 10.43 -13.46
N SER A 263 -12.64 9.65 -14.43
CA SER A 263 -12.31 10.13 -15.77
C SER A 263 -13.53 10.68 -16.50
N VAL A 264 -14.65 9.96 -16.46
CA VAL A 264 -15.91 10.40 -17.08
C VAL A 264 -16.46 11.62 -16.34
N ALA A 265 -16.37 11.68 -15.00
CA ALA A 265 -16.75 12.87 -14.26
C ALA A 265 -15.94 14.12 -14.69
N LEU A 266 -14.62 13.97 -14.90
CA LEU A 266 -13.78 15.04 -15.46
C LEU A 266 -14.19 15.41 -16.89
N ILE A 267 -14.46 14.44 -17.75
CA ILE A 267 -14.87 14.70 -19.14
C ILE A 267 -16.20 15.48 -19.20
N VAL A 268 -17.15 15.12 -18.34
CA VAL A 268 -18.47 15.76 -18.30
C VAL A 268 -18.42 17.13 -17.61
N TYR A 269 -17.57 17.30 -16.60
CA TYR A 269 -17.45 18.52 -15.79
C TYR A 269 -16.00 19.03 -15.69
N PRO A 270 -15.38 19.45 -16.81
CA PRO A 270 -13.94 19.74 -16.89
C PRO A 270 -13.48 20.94 -16.05
N ASN A 271 -14.40 21.80 -15.63
CA ASN A 271 -14.10 22.98 -14.80
C ASN A 271 -14.39 22.76 -13.31
N ASN A 272 -14.89 21.59 -12.90
CA ASN A 272 -15.37 21.34 -11.54
C ASN A 272 -14.78 20.06 -10.94
N ILE A 273 -14.23 19.18 -11.76
CA ILE A 273 -13.56 17.96 -11.32
C ILE A 273 -12.09 18.10 -11.64
N TYR A 274 -11.25 17.79 -10.64
CA TYR A 274 -9.82 17.93 -10.73
C TYR A 274 -9.16 16.62 -10.31
N LEU A 275 -8.12 16.23 -11.04
CA LEU A 275 -7.28 15.10 -10.68
C LEU A 275 -5.87 15.60 -10.42
N ASN A 276 -5.29 15.13 -9.31
CA ASN A 276 -3.86 15.18 -9.08
C ASN A 276 -3.28 13.78 -9.26
N ARG A 277 -2.04 13.69 -9.74
CA ARG A 277 -1.26 12.46 -9.84
C ARG A 277 -0.86 11.99 -8.44
N GLY A 278 -0.98 10.70 -8.16
CA GLY A 278 -0.36 10.02 -7.02
C GLY A 278 0.86 9.21 -7.44
N ASN A 279 1.54 8.58 -6.49
CA ASN A 279 2.70 7.73 -6.82
C ASN A 279 2.27 6.43 -7.50
N HIS A 280 1.06 5.94 -7.26
CA HIS A 280 0.50 4.74 -7.92
C HIS A 280 -0.01 4.97 -9.35
N GLU A 281 -0.12 6.22 -9.81
CA GLU A 281 -0.23 6.54 -11.23
C GLU A 281 1.16 6.51 -11.90
N ASP A 282 1.80 5.35 -11.78
CA ASP A 282 3.11 5.01 -12.34
C ASP A 282 3.12 3.53 -12.74
N HIS A 283 3.41 3.26 -14.01
CA HIS A 283 3.39 1.90 -14.56
C HIS A 283 4.40 0.96 -13.91
N VAL A 284 5.50 1.48 -13.36
CA VAL A 284 6.50 0.70 -12.63
C VAL A 284 5.94 0.20 -11.29
N LEU A 285 5.07 0.97 -10.64
CA LEU A 285 4.36 0.52 -9.45
C LEU A 285 3.25 -0.48 -9.79
N ASN A 286 2.50 -0.22 -10.87
CA ASN A 286 1.37 -1.07 -11.27
C ASN A 286 1.77 -2.52 -11.61
N LEU A 287 3.03 -2.75 -12.01
CA LEU A 287 3.61 -4.10 -12.20
C LEU A 287 3.47 -4.98 -10.95
N ARG A 288 3.63 -4.38 -9.77
CA ARG A 288 3.69 -5.08 -8.49
C ARG A 288 2.39 -5.01 -7.71
N TYR A 289 1.73 -3.85 -7.73
CA TYR A 289 0.64 -3.56 -6.79
C TYR A 289 -0.76 -3.87 -7.32
N GLY A 290 -0.87 -4.41 -8.54
CA GLY A 290 -2.03 -5.20 -8.96
C GLY A 290 -2.81 -4.60 -10.12
N PHE A 291 -2.71 -3.31 -10.42
CA PHE A 291 -3.48 -2.70 -11.51
C PHE A 291 -3.17 -3.34 -12.87
N MET A 292 -1.90 -3.64 -13.15
CA MET A 292 -1.55 -4.36 -14.37
C MET A 292 -2.19 -5.75 -14.43
N LYS A 293 -2.17 -6.49 -13.31
CA LYS A 293 -2.80 -7.81 -13.19
C LYS A 293 -4.31 -7.71 -13.40
N GLU A 294 -4.95 -6.68 -12.87
CA GLU A 294 -6.38 -6.40 -13.03
C GLU A 294 -6.74 -6.18 -14.51
N ILE A 295 -6.00 -5.33 -15.22
CA ILE A 295 -6.24 -5.05 -16.65
C ILE A 295 -6.03 -6.29 -17.51
N ILE A 296 -4.95 -7.05 -17.28
CA ILE A 296 -4.69 -8.32 -17.99
C ILE A 296 -5.84 -9.30 -17.77
N HIS A 297 -6.29 -9.45 -16.52
CA HIS A 297 -7.36 -10.38 -16.19
C HIS A 297 -8.70 -9.98 -16.83
N LYS A 298 -9.08 -8.70 -16.73
CA LYS A 298 -10.39 -8.20 -17.21
C LYS A 298 -10.45 -8.09 -18.74
N TYR A 299 -9.37 -7.64 -19.38
CA TYR A 299 -9.38 -7.26 -20.80
C TYR A 299 -8.58 -8.18 -21.72
N LYS A 300 -7.82 -9.14 -21.17
CA LYS A 300 -7.15 -10.22 -21.91
C LYS A 300 -6.34 -9.69 -23.11
N SER A 301 -6.71 -10.06 -24.33
CA SER A 301 -6.04 -9.66 -25.59
C SER A 301 -6.02 -8.15 -25.84
N HIS A 302 -6.87 -7.37 -25.17
CA HIS A 302 -6.89 -5.91 -25.27
C HIS A 302 -6.08 -5.21 -24.16
N ALA A 303 -5.58 -5.95 -23.17
CA ALA A 303 -4.86 -5.41 -22.02
C ALA A 303 -3.62 -4.61 -22.42
N THR A 304 -2.80 -5.11 -23.34
CA THR A 304 -1.57 -4.42 -23.80
C THR A 304 -1.88 -3.01 -24.32
N ARG A 305 -2.95 -2.85 -25.11
CA ARG A 305 -3.36 -1.54 -25.66
C ARG A 305 -3.81 -0.57 -24.57
N LEU A 306 -4.57 -1.08 -23.60
CA LEU A 306 -5.02 -0.30 -22.46
C LEU A 306 -3.84 0.16 -21.59
N LEU A 307 -2.94 -0.76 -21.23
CA LEU A 307 -1.76 -0.47 -20.41
C LEU A 307 -0.86 0.58 -21.06
N HIS A 308 -0.63 0.48 -22.37
CA HIS A 308 0.17 1.47 -23.09
C HIS A 308 -0.48 2.86 -23.11
N LEU A 309 -1.82 2.93 -23.18
CA LEU A 309 -2.54 4.20 -23.08
C LEU A 309 -2.50 4.77 -21.66
N PHE A 310 -2.63 3.92 -20.63
CA PHE A 310 -2.51 4.31 -19.21
C PHE A 310 -1.13 4.89 -18.88
N GLU A 311 -0.06 4.22 -19.33
CA GLU A 311 1.33 4.70 -19.22
C GLU A 311 1.47 6.15 -19.70
N ASN A 312 0.85 6.48 -20.84
CA ASN A 312 0.88 7.84 -21.35
C ASN A 312 -0.01 8.79 -20.54
N ILE A 313 -1.24 8.39 -20.19
CA ILE A 313 -2.21 9.21 -19.47
C ILE A 313 -1.68 9.68 -18.12
N TYR A 314 -1.02 8.81 -17.37
CA TYR A 314 -0.49 9.17 -16.05
C TYR A 314 0.51 10.33 -16.11
N SER A 315 1.35 10.38 -17.16
CA SER A 315 2.31 11.47 -17.34
C SER A 315 1.67 12.84 -17.59
N TRP A 316 0.40 12.88 -17.99
CA TRP A 316 -0.36 14.11 -18.24
C TRP A 316 -1.20 14.58 -17.06
N LEU A 317 -1.28 13.81 -15.96
CA LEU A 317 -2.00 14.22 -14.76
C LEU A 317 -1.32 15.44 -14.10
N PRO A 318 -2.08 16.48 -13.72
CA PRO A 318 -1.58 17.56 -12.86
C PRO A 318 -0.97 17.02 -11.56
N VAL A 319 -0.04 17.74 -10.93
CA VAL A 319 0.67 17.27 -9.72
C VAL A 319 0.16 17.92 -8.43
N ALA A 320 -0.62 18.99 -8.55
CA ALA A 320 -1.19 19.70 -7.42
C ALA A 320 -2.45 20.49 -7.80
N SER A 321 -3.17 20.95 -6.79
CA SER A 321 -4.27 21.90 -6.92
C SER A 321 -4.12 23.01 -5.87
N LEU A 322 -4.52 24.23 -6.20
CA LEU A 322 -4.52 25.39 -5.32
C LEU A 322 -5.96 25.91 -5.20
N ILE A 323 -6.51 25.86 -3.99
CA ILE A 323 -7.88 26.29 -3.69
C ILE A 323 -7.86 27.71 -3.12
N ASP A 324 -8.59 28.62 -3.77
CA ASP A 324 -8.77 30.04 -3.41
C ASP A 324 -7.44 30.75 -3.07
N ASP A 325 -6.34 30.39 -3.75
CA ASP A 325 -4.98 30.91 -3.52
C ASP A 325 -4.44 30.74 -2.08
N HIS A 326 -5.09 29.93 -1.24
CA HIS A 326 -4.78 29.82 0.19
C HIS A 326 -4.60 28.38 0.70
N ILE A 327 -5.04 27.36 -0.04
CA ILE A 327 -4.91 25.96 0.37
C ILE A 327 -4.26 25.15 -0.74
N PHE A 328 -3.05 24.65 -0.47
CA PHE A 328 -2.31 23.82 -1.42
C PHE A 328 -2.62 22.34 -1.21
N VAL A 329 -2.94 21.64 -2.30
CA VAL A 329 -3.31 20.22 -2.30
C VAL A 329 -2.36 19.45 -3.20
N THR A 330 -1.67 18.45 -2.65
CA THR A 330 -0.80 17.53 -3.41
C THR A 330 -0.86 16.13 -2.81
N HIS A 331 -0.52 15.09 -3.56
CA HIS A 331 -0.68 13.72 -3.07
C HIS A 331 0.33 13.38 -1.97
N GLY A 332 1.62 13.47 -2.33
CA GLY A 332 2.79 13.30 -1.48
C GLY A 332 2.94 14.48 -0.53
N GLY A 333 3.89 15.37 -0.79
CA GLY A 333 4.08 16.52 0.09
C GLY A 333 5.03 17.54 -0.47
N ILE A 334 5.77 18.20 0.42
CA ILE A 334 6.70 19.25 0.07
C ILE A 334 8.10 18.90 0.57
N SER A 335 9.05 19.74 0.20
CA SER A 335 10.43 19.71 0.65
C SER A 335 10.95 21.13 0.84
N ASN A 336 12.13 21.26 1.45
CA ASN A 336 12.81 22.55 1.62
C ASN A 336 13.23 23.23 0.30
N ILE A 337 13.16 22.50 -0.82
CA ILE A 337 13.48 23.01 -2.16
C ILE A 337 12.22 23.23 -3.02
N THR A 338 11.01 23.05 -2.48
CA THR A 338 9.78 23.16 -3.26
C THR A 338 9.61 24.55 -3.86
N ASP A 339 9.43 24.61 -5.19
CA ASP A 339 9.30 25.86 -5.95
C ASP A 339 8.18 25.79 -6.99
N LEU A 340 7.11 26.55 -6.77
CA LEU A 340 5.93 26.56 -7.65
C LEU A 340 6.19 27.17 -9.02
N THR A 341 7.17 28.07 -9.14
CA THR A 341 7.54 28.66 -10.44
C THR A 341 8.19 27.59 -11.31
N ILE A 342 9.07 26.78 -10.73
CA ILE A 342 9.65 25.62 -11.42
C ILE A 342 8.54 24.62 -11.74
N ILE A 343 7.74 24.21 -10.74
CA ILE A 343 6.67 23.22 -10.92
C ILE A 343 5.73 23.60 -12.05
N ASN A 344 5.33 24.86 -12.18
CA ASN A 344 4.44 25.32 -13.25
C ASN A 344 5.06 25.24 -14.66
N GLN A 345 6.38 25.29 -14.78
CA GLN A 345 7.10 25.25 -16.06
C GLN A 345 7.48 23.83 -16.51
N ILE A 346 7.43 22.85 -15.61
CA ILE A 346 7.82 21.47 -15.91
C ILE A 346 6.96 20.88 -17.04
N LYS A 347 7.62 20.29 -18.02
CA LYS A 347 6.94 19.47 -19.04
C LYS A 347 6.68 18.07 -18.47
N ARG A 348 5.60 17.93 -17.69
CA ARG A 348 5.29 16.72 -16.90
C ARG A 348 5.21 15.42 -17.72
N GLN A 349 4.85 15.48 -19.01
CA GLN A 349 4.80 14.33 -19.90
C GLN A 349 6.16 13.65 -20.12
N LYS A 350 7.27 14.34 -19.80
CA LYS A 350 8.61 13.74 -19.87
C LYS A 350 8.85 12.73 -18.75
N TYR A 351 8.06 12.77 -17.68
CA TYR A 351 8.20 11.92 -16.50
C TYR A 351 7.15 10.80 -16.54
N VAL A 352 7.29 9.90 -17.52
CA VAL A 352 6.38 8.74 -17.70
C VAL A 352 6.39 7.86 -16.45
N SER A 353 7.58 7.55 -15.93
CA SER A 353 7.74 7.08 -14.56
C SER A 353 8.60 8.09 -13.79
N VAL A 354 8.20 8.40 -12.56
CA VAL A 354 8.97 9.28 -11.66
C VAL A 354 10.09 8.49 -10.98
N LEU A 355 9.97 7.16 -10.95
CA LEU A 355 11.01 6.26 -10.45
C LEU A 355 12.16 6.10 -11.47
N SER A 356 11.88 6.35 -12.75
CA SER A 356 12.84 6.39 -13.86
C SER A 356 13.14 7.83 -14.26
N PRO A 357 14.20 8.48 -13.73
CA PRO A 357 14.60 9.78 -14.25
C PRO A 357 15.05 9.55 -15.70
N SER A 358 14.17 9.85 -16.64
CA SER A 358 14.33 9.57 -18.07
C SER A 358 15.52 10.32 -18.72
N PHE A 359 16.27 11.08 -17.92
CA PHE A 359 17.36 11.97 -18.30
C PHE A 359 18.76 11.50 -17.87
N ILE A 360 18.89 10.32 -17.25
CA ILE A 360 20.23 9.77 -17.00
C ILE A 360 20.93 9.41 -18.32
N ILE A 361 20.27 9.46 -19.49
CA ILE A 361 20.93 9.28 -20.79
C ILE A 361 20.38 10.31 -21.81
N PRO A 362 21.09 11.42 -22.10
CA PRO A 362 20.72 12.32 -23.19
C PRO A 362 20.89 11.63 -24.57
N PRO A 363 20.17 12.07 -25.61
CA PRO A 363 20.19 11.44 -26.94
C PRO A 363 21.50 11.65 -27.73
N ASN A 364 22.43 12.47 -27.26
CA ASN A 364 23.74 12.67 -27.89
C ASN A 364 24.82 11.97 -27.05
N GLU A 365 25.46 10.98 -27.66
CA GLU A 365 26.21 9.90 -27.02
C GLU A 365 27.66 10.27 -26.61
N ASP A 366 28.14 11.49 -26.90
CA ASP A 366 29.58 11.81 -26.80
C ASP A 366 30.02 12.56 -25.51
N GLU A 367 29.11 12.96 -24.62
CA GLU A 367 29.43 13.74 -23.40
C GLU A 367 28.90 13.12 -22.09
N PHE A 368 28.77 11.79 -22.02
CA PHE A 368 28.29 11.15 -20.79
C PHE A 368 29.41 10.92 -19.76
N GLN A 369 29.54 11.82 -18.79
CA GLN A 369 30.17 11.56 -17.50
C GLN A 369 29.07 11.59 -16.41
N ILE A 370 28.92 10.48 -15.68
CA ILE A 370 28.07 10.38 -14.47
C ILE A 370 28.66 11.35 -13.43
N GLY A 371 28.14 12.57 -13.43
CA GLY A 371 28.71 13.73 -12.74
C GLY A 371 28.27 15.07 -13.34
N ASN A 372 27.83 15.07 -14.62
CA ASN A 372 27.38 16.26 -15.36
C ASN A 372 25.89 16.23 -15.73
N ILE A 373 25.01 15.68 -14.88
CA ILE A 373 23.57 15.90 -15.08
C ILE A 373 23.29 17.38 -14.78
N PRO A 374 22.69 18.16 -15.69
CA PRO A 374 22.37 19.56 -15.40
C PRO A 374 21.54 19.64 -14.12
N ASN A 375 22.03 20.44 -13.15
CA ASN A 375 21.41 20.59 -11.84
C ASN A 375 19.91 20.93 -11.94
N ASP A 376 19.53 21.69 -12.98
CA ASP A 376 18.15 22.09 -13.23
C ASP A 376 17.22 20.90 -13.53
N LEU A 377 17.66 19.88 -14.27
CA LEU A 377 16.84 18.70 -14.58
C LEU A 377 16.69 17.77 -13.36
N LEU A 378 17.74 17.65 -12.55
CA LEU A 378 17.67 16.96 -11.27
C LEU A 378 16.72 17.69 -10.31
N LEU A 379 16.71 19.02 -10.36
CA LEU A 379 15.80 19.84 -9.58
C LEU A 379 14.35 19.64 -10.05
N GLU A 380 14.04 19.73 -11.35
CA GLU A 380 12.70 19.47 -11.89
C GLU A 380 12.17 18.08 -11.51
N TRP A 381 13.01 17.04 -11.65
CA TRP A 381 12.65 15.68 -11.25
C TRP A 381 12.35 15.59 -9.75
N ARG A 382 13.19 16.19 -8.91
CA ARG A 382 12.98 16.23 -7.45
C ARG A 382 11.69 16.94 -7.08
N GLN A 383 11.31 18.03 -7.76
CA GLN A 383 10.03 18.69 -7.51
C GLN A 383 8.85 17.72 -7.68
N ILE A 384 8.81 16.96 -8.78
CA ILE A 384 7.72 15.99 -8.99
C ILE A 384 7.81 14.84 -7.99
N LEU A 385 9.01 14.30 -7.76
CA LEU A 385 9.20 13.20 -6.81
C LEU A 385 8.70 13.59 -5.42
N ASP A 386 9.06 14.78 -4.94
CA ASP A 386 8.70 15.25 -3.60
C ASP A 386 7.18 15.44 -3.47
N LEU A 387 6.52 16.00 -4.50
CA LEU A 387 5.06 16.15 -4.56
C LEU A 387 4.30 14.82 -4.56
N LEU A 388 4.93 13.71 -4.98
CA LEU A 388 4.28 12.39 -5.04
C LEU A 388 4.67 11.47 -3.88
N TRP A 389 5.84 11.64 -3.26
CA TRP A 389 6.41 10.63 -2.33
C TRP A 389 6.81 11.15 -0.94
N SER A 390 6.86 12.47 -0.71
CA SER A 390 7.32 12.99 0.59
C SER A 390 6.30 12.72 1.70
N ASP A 391 6.76 12.65 2.95
CA ASP A 391 5.92 12.52 4.15
C ASP A 391 6.26 13.55 5.25
N PRO A 392 5.27 14.02 6.04
CA PRO A 392 5.55 14.93 7.15
C PRO A 392 6.21 14.19 8.32
N LYS A 393 7.11 14.86 9.05
CA LYS A 393 7.71 14.35 10.30
C LYS A 393 7.57 15.34 11.46
N GLN A 394 7.61 14.84 12.68
CA GLN A 394 7.39 15.67 13.87
C GLN A 394 8.54 16.62 14.21
N SER A 395 9.77 16.29 13.82
CA SER A 395 10.96 17.10 14.07
C SER A 395 11.29 18.00 12.89
N ASP A 396 11.90 19.15 13.19
CA ASP A 396 12.35 20.11 12.19
C ASP A 396 13.36 19.50 11.18
N GLY A 397 13.52 20.21 10.07
CA GLY A 397 14.43 19.90 8.99
C GLY A 397 13.80 19.08 7.87
N CYS A 398 14.59 18.86 6.82
CA CYS A 398 14.20 18.10 5.63
C CYS A 398 15.27 17.04 5.35
N GLU A 399 14.89 15.77 5.27
CA GLU A 399 15.83 14.67 5.03
C GLU A 399 15.27 13.65 4.03
N PRO A 400 16.11 12.93 3.28
CA PRO A 400 15.62 11.93 2.32
C PRO A 400 14.76 10.85 2.99
N ASN A 401 13.66 10.45 2.36
CA ASN A 401 12.80 9.38 2.87
C ASN A 401 13.41 8.02 2.53
N THR A 402 14.33 7.55 3.37
CA THR A 402 14.97 6.24 3.20
C THR A 402 14.02 5.08 3.45
N TYR A 403 12.89 5.33 4.10
CA TYR A 403 11.95 4.29 4.52
C TYR A 403 11.06 3.84 3.36
N ARG A 404 10.53 4.78 2.58
CA ARG A 404 9.84 4.51 1.31
C ARG A 404 10.81 4.39 0.13
N GLY A 405 11.94 5.10 0.19
CA GLY A 405 12.98 5.11 -0.84
C GLY A 405 12.85 6.25 -1.87
N GLY A 406 11.80 7.06 -1.81
CA GLY A 406 11.56 8.21 -2.69
C GLY A 406 10.98 9.40 -1.92
N GLY A 407 11.25 10.62 -2.39
CA GLY A 407 10.85 11.86 -1.71
C GLY A 407 11.65 12.16 -0.44
N CYS A 408 11.09 12.98 0.44
CA CYS A 408 11.72 13.40 1.68
C CYS A 408 10.77 13.32 2.90
N TYR A 409 11.35 13.32 4.09
CA TYR A 409 10.66 13.68 5.32
C TYR A 409 10.85 15.17 5.59
N TRP A 410 9.76 15.93 5.77
CA TRP A 410 9.82 17.36 6.06
C TRP A 410 9.19 17.72 7.40
N GLY A 411 9.80 18.66 8.12
CA GLY A 411 9.37 19.10 9.44
C GLY A 411 8.40 20.30 9.45
N PRO A 412 7.99 20.73 10.65
CA PRO A 412 7.14 21.91 10.85
C PRO A 412 7.77 23.21 10.34
N ASP A 413 9.10 23.37 10.46
CA ASP A 413 9.88 24.50 9.92
C ASP A 413 9.67 24.69 8.42
N VAL A 414 9.86 23.63 7.62
CA VAL A 414 9.66 23.65 6.16
C VAL A 414 8.20 24.02 5.80
N THR A 415 7.25 23.53 6.60
CA THR A 415 5.84 23.85 6.42
C THR A 415 5.57 25.33 6.70
N ASN A 416 6.11 25.87 7.78
CA ASN A 416 5.94 27.28 8.13
C ASN A 416 6.52 28.18 7.03
N ASP A 417 7.74 27.88 6.57
CA ASP A 417 8.43 28.66 5.54
C ASP A 417 7.62 28.74 4.25
N ILE A 418 7.10 27.60 3.75
CA ILE A 418 6.35 27.61 2.49
C ILE A 418 4.98 28.28 2.63
N LEU A 419 4.29 28.08 3.75
CA LEU A 419 2.98 28.68 3.99
C LEU A 419 3.12 30.21 4.12
N GLU A 420 4.17 30.69 4.80
CA GLU A 420 4.46 32.12 4.88
C GLU A 420 4.86 32.70 3.53
N LYS A 421 5.76 32.03 2.79
CA LYS A 421 6.23 32.44 1.45
C LYS A 421 5.07 32.63 0.47
N HIS A 422 4.08 31.73 0.49
CA HIS A 422 2.96 31.75 -0.44
C HIS A 422 1.66 32.31 0.16
N LYS A 423 1.66 32.75 1.42
CA LYS A 423 0.47 33.21 2.16
C LYS A 423 -0.66 32.17 2.18
N TRP A 424 -0.27 30.91 2.31
CA TRP A 424 -1.20 29.80 2.45
C TRP A 424 -1.57 29.59 3.92
N SER A 425 -2.76 29.04 4.12
CA SER A 425 -3.32 28.75 5.44
C SER A 425 -3.22 27.26 5.80
N LEU A 426 -3.18 26.38 4.79
CA LEU A 426 -3.24 24.94 4.98
C LEU A 426 -2.61 24.21 3.79
N LEU A 427 -1.93 23.11 4.08
CA LEU A 427 -1.54 22.10 3.12
C LEU A 427 -2.41 20.85 3.31
N ILE A 428 -3.05 20.36 2.25
CA ILE A 428 -3.79 19.10 2.26
C ILE A 428 -3.01 18.06 1.45
N ARG A 429 -2.81 16.88 2.03
CA ARG A 429 -2.13 15.75 1.38
C ARG A 429 -2.81 14.42 1.63
N SER A 430 -2.37 13.35 0.96
CA SER A 430 -2.96 12.00 1.09
C SER A 430 -1.90 10.94 1.41
N HIS A 431 -1.70 9.88 0.60
CA HIS A 431 -0.53 8.95 0.53
C HIS A 431 -0.18 8.11 1.79
N GLU A 432 -0.60 8.55 2.97
CA GLU A 432 -0.48 7.82 4.22
C GLU A 432 -1.87 7.43 4.69
N CYS A 433 -2.11 6.12 4.80
CA CYS A 433 -3.26 5.61 5.51
C CYS A 433 -3.25 6.15 6.95
N LYS A 434 -4.40 6.67 7.41
CA LYS A 434 -4.62 7.14 8.79
C LYS A 434 -5.79 6.40 9.40
N GLU A 435 -5.71 6.09 10.69
CA GLU A 435 -6.71 5.28 11.40
C GLU A 435 -8.14 5.86 11.25
N GLU A 436 -8.27 7.16 11.47
CA GLU A 436 -9.54 7.87 11.38
C GLU A 436 -9.86 8.37 9.96
N GLY A 437 -9.06 7.98 8.97
CA GLY A 437 -9.13 8.47 7.59
C GLY A 437 -8.54 9.87 7.40
N PHE A 438 -8.09 10.52 8.48
CA PHE A 438 -7.39 11.80 8.41
C PHE A 438 -6.46 11.99 9.60
N ASP A 439 -5.53 12.94 9.50
CA ASP A 439 -4.68 13.40 10.62
C ASP A 439 -4.22 14.85 10.40
N TYR A 440 -4.05 15.59 11.50
CA TYR A 440 -3.49 16.95 11.47
C TYR A 440 -2.11 16.97 12.09
N THR A 441 -1.12 17.44 11.33
CA THR A 441 0.27 17.60 11.79
C THR A 441 0.72 19.06 11.65
N HIS A 442 1.90 19.37 12.21
CA HIS A 442 2.54 20.69 12.16
C HIS A 442 1.60 21.81 12.63
N ASP A 443 1.08 21.67 13.87
CA ASP A 443 0.14 22.61 14.47
C ASP A 443 -1.14 22.87 13.64
N LYS A 444 -1.68 21.79 13.04
CA LYS A 444 -2.87 21.78 12.16
C LYS A 444 -2.69 22.52 10.82
N LYS A 445 -1.44 22.78 10.42
CA LYS A 445 -1.10 23.39 9.13
C LYS A 445 -0.99 22.36 7.99
N VAL A 446 -0.88 21.08 8.32
CA VAL A 446 -0.92 19.96 7.36
C VAL A 446 -2.07 19.03 7.71
N LEU A 447 -2.94 18.77 6.74
CA LEU A 447 -4.04 17.81 6.82
C LEU A 447 -3.74 16.63 5.90
N THR A 448 -3.55 15.44 6.45
CA THR A 448 -3.57 14.20 5.67
C THR A 448 -5.01 13.69 5.56
N ILE A 449 -5.48 13.37 4.35
CA ILE A 449 -6.80 12.79 4.07
C ILE A 449 -6.65 11.47 3.30
N PHE A 450 -7.36 10.42 3.73
CA PHE A 450 -7.28 9.09 3.14
C PHE A 450 -8.68 8.50 2.96
N SER A 451 -9.04 8.16 1.73
CA SER A 451 -10.43 7.86 1.36
C SER A 451 -10.72 6.37 1.13
N ALA A 452 -9.76 5.48 1.32
CA ALA A 452 -9.97 4.03 1.28
C ALA A 452 -10.18 3.49 2.70
N SER A 453 -11.38 2.96 2.99
CA SER A 453 -11.67 2.39 4.32
C SER A 453 -11.33 0.90 4.35
N ASN A 454 -11.01 0.37 5.55
CA ASN A 454 -10.60 -1.02 5.72
C ASN A 454 -9.42 -1.44 4.82
N TYR A 455 -8.48 -0.52 4.59
CA TYR A 455 -7.43 -0.64 3.58
C TYR A 455 -6.55 -1.88 3.80
N TYR A 456 -6.11 -2.12 5.03
CA TYR A 456 -5.31 -3.31 5.36
C TYR A 456 -6.19 -4.52 5.70
N ALA A 457 -7.25 -4.30 6.46
CA ALA A 457 -8.18 -5.34 6.88
C ALA A 457 -9.51 -4.72 7.30
N VAL A 458 -10.57 -5.53 7.33
CA VAL A 458 -11.86 -5.11 7.88
C VAL A 458 -11.70 -4.62 9.31
N GLY A 459 -12.02 -3.34 9.55
CA GLY A 459 -11.87 -2.66 10.82
C GLY A 459 -10.51 -1.98 11.06
N SER A 460 -9.60 -1.95 10.08
CA SER A 460 -8.27 -1.34 10.24
C SER A 460 -8.32 0.18 10.34
N ASN A 461 -9.04 0.83 9.44
CA ASN A 461 -9.14 2.29 9.35
C ASN A 461 -10.49 2.71 8.77
N ARG A 462 -10.86 3.96 9.07
CA ARG A 462 -11.94 4.67 8.38
C ARG A 462 -11.41 5.30 7.10
N GLY A 463 -12.31 5.55 6.15
CA GLY A 463 -12.08 6.48 5.06
C GLY A 463 -12.62 7.85 5.46
N ALA A 464 -12.06 8.92 4.90
CA ALA A 464 -12.61 10.26 5.03
C ALA A 464 -12.41 11.07 3.74
N TYR A 465 -13.25 12.08 3.56
CA TYR A 465 -13.04 13.17 2.60
C TYR A 465 -13.20 14.50 3.33
N VAL A 466 -12.68 15.58 2.76
CA VAL A 466 -12.77 16.91 3.36
C VAL A 466 -13.51 17.89 2.44
N LYS A 467 -14.42 18.65 3.03
CA LYS A 467 -15.16 19.73 2.37
C LYS A 467 -14.50 21.05 2.73
N VAL A 468 -13.91 21.71 1.74
CA VAL A 468 -13.36 23.05 1.87
C VAL A 468 -14.47 24.03 1.51
N ILE A 469 -15.02 24.69 2.52
CA ILE A 469 -16.13 25.64 2.39
C ILE A 469 -15.55 27.05 2.45
N THR A 470 -16.06 27.95 1.59
CA THR A 470 -15.59 29.34 1.54
C THR A 470 -15.62 30.00 2.92
N ASN A 471 -14.49 30.57 3.34
CA ASN A 471 -14.33 31.29 4.61
C ASN A 471 -14.65 30.45 5.87
N GLN A 472 -14.57 29.12 5.79
CA GLN A 472 -14.82 28.22 6.92
C GLN A 472 -13.67 27.22 7.09
N PRO A 473 -13.44 26.71 8.31
CA PRO A 473 -12.48 25.63 8.50
C PRO A 473 -12.93 24.38 7.71
N PRO A 474 -11.98 23.57 7.21
CA PRO A 474 -12.32 22.36 6.46
C PRO A 474 -13.19 21.40 7.29
N LEU A 475 -14.28 20.92 6.70
CA LEU A 475 -15.20 19.96 7.32
C LEU A 475 -14.84 18.54 6.88
N ILE A 476 -14.42 17.71 7.82
CA ILE A 476 -14.01 16.33 7.56
C ILE A 476 -15.20 15.39 7.76
N VAL A 477 -15.46 14.53 6.76
CA VAL A 477 -16.53 13.54 6.82
C VAL A 477 -15.95 12.14 6.74
N GLN A 478 -16.12 11.38 7.83
CA GLN A 478 -15.63 10.02 7.94
C GLN A 478 -16.68 8.99 7.53
N PHE A 479 -16.23 7.86 7.01
CA PHE A 479 -17.07 6.74 6.62
C PHE A 479 -16.29 5.41 6.72
N VAL A 480 -17.04 4.31 6.63
CA VAL A 480 -16.50 2.95 6.56
C VAL A 480 -17.39 2.16 5.61
N SER A 481 -16.81 1.49 4.63
CA SER A 481 -17.55 0.53 3.81
C SER A 481 -17.81 -0.74 4.61
N THR A 482 -19.04 -1.21 4.56
CA THR A 482 -19.40 -2.54 5.06
C THR A 482 -19.64 -3.40 3.83
N LYS A 483 -18.67 -4.24 3.45
CA LYS A 483 -19.00 -5.36 2.54
C LYS A 483 -20.04 -6.21 3.26
N SER A 484 -21.28 -6.21 2.77
CA SER A 484 -22.41 -6.94 3.34
C SER A 484 -22.03 -8.38 3.63
N SER A 485 -22.08 -8.80 4.91
CA SER A 485 -22.35 -10.18 5.42
C SER A 485 -21.85 -10.43 6.85
N HIS A 486 -20.95 -9.63 7.41
CA HIS A 486 -20.50 -9.85 8.78
C HIS A 486 -21.42 -9.15 9.78
N LYS A 487 -21.94 -9.90 10.77
CA LYS A 487 -22.55 -9.33 12.00
C LYS A 487 -21.72 -8.12 12.43
N SER A 488 -22.39 -7.04 12.85
CA SER A 488 -21.71 -5.86 13.41
C SER A 488 -20.76 -6.31 14.52
N LEU A 489 -19.47 -6.42 14.19
CA LEU A 489 -18.45 -6.86 15.12
C LEU A 489 -18.32 -5.78 16.19
N THR A 490 -18.24 -6.20 17.44
CA THR A 490 -17.86 -5.33 18.54
C THR A 490 -16.46 -4.75 18.29
N LEU A 491 -16.16 -3.60 18.90
CA LEU A 491 -14.83 -2.98 18.81
C LEU A 491 -13.69 -3.98 19.14
N TRP A 492 -13.96 -4.92 20.06
CA TRP A 492 -13.03 -5.95 20.49
C TRP A 492 -12.73 -7.00 19.43
N GLU A 493 -13.77 -7.51 18.78
CA GLU A 493 -13.63 -8.51 17.71
C GLU A 493 -12.91 -7.91 16.52
N ARG A 494 -13.17 -6.63 16.19
CA ARG A 494 -12.46 -5.92 15.12
C ARG A 494 -10.96 -5.84 15.38
N VAL A 495 -10.53 -5.34 16.54
CA VAL A 495 -9.08 -5.24 16.81
C VAL A 495 -8.41 -6.60 16.92
N SER A 496 -9.12 -7.61 17.41
CA SER A 496 -8.56 -8.96 17.46
C SER A 496 -8.38 -9.52 16.04
N TYR A 497 -9.37 -9.33 15.17
CA TYR A 497 -9.29 -9.70 13.75
C TYR A 497 -8.15 -8.95 13.03
N VAL A 498 -8.07 -7.62 13.16
CA VAL A 498 -7.02 -6.79 12.54
C VAL A 498 -5.64 -7.22 13.03
N GLU A 499 -5.48 -7.48 14.32
CA GLU A 499 -4.20 -7.97 14.87
C GLU A 499 -3.86 -9.36 14.34
N GLU A 500 -4.82 -10.29 14.26
CA GLU A 500 -4.61 -11.63 13.71
C GLU A 500 -4.19 -11.58 12.24
N GLN A 501 -4.84 -10.73 11.43
CA GLN A 501 -4.47 -10.52 10.03
C GLN A 501 -3.08 -9.90 9.91
N ALA A 502 -2.70 -8.92 10.75
CA ALA A 502 -1.36 -8.35 10.75
C ALA A 502 -0.29 -9.39 11.07
N ILE A 503 -0.54 -10.24 12.07
CA ILE A 503 0.37 -11.35 12.43
C ILE A 503 0.46 -12.36 11.29
N GLN A 504 -0.65 -12.68 10.62
CA GLN A 504 -0.65 -13.59 9.47
C GLN A 504 0.23 -13.07 8.33
N ASN A 505 0.08 -11.79 7.96
CA ASN A 505 0.93 -11.13 6.97
C ASN A 505 2.43 -11.19 7.35
N LEU A 506 2.72 -11.01 8.63
CA LEU A 506 4.08 -11.12 9.14
C LEU A 506 4.61 -12.56 9.04
N LEU A 507 3.81 -13.56 9.42
CA LEU A 507 4.16 -14.98 9.31
C LEU A 507 4.38 -15.44 7.87
N GLU A 508 3.69 -14.84 6.90
CA GLU A 508 3.99 -15.03 5.48
C GLU A 508 5.39 -14.54 5.12
N LYS A 509 5.82 -13.38 5.64
CA LYS A 509 7.21 -12.89 5.46
C LYS A 509 8.24 -13.81 6.11
N PHE A 510 7.94 -14.38 7.28
CA PHE A 510 8.78 -15.43 7.87
C PHE A 510 8.85 -16.68 6.98
N SER A 511 7.72 -17.11 6.42
CA SER A 511 7.65 -18.27 5.52
C SER A 511 8.46 -18.06 4.25
N VAL A 512 8.34 -16.87 3.64
CA VAL A 512 9.13 -16.47 2.47
C VAL A 512 10.63 -16.41 2.82
N ASN A 513 11.02 -16.04 4.04
CA ASN A 513 12.44 -15.96 4.42
C ASN A 513 12.95 -17.18 5.21
N GLN A 514 12.19 -18.28 5.26
CA GLN A 514 12.46 -19.40 6.16
C GLN A 514 13.87 -19.98 6.04
N ASN A 515 14.40 -20.25 4.84
CA ASN A 515 15.74 -20.84 4.74
C ASN A 515 16.83 -19.87 5.20
N ARG A 516 16.71 -18.57 4.87
CA ARG A 516 17.67 -17.55 5.30
C ARG A 516 17.67 -17.42 6.81
N LEU A 517 16.48 -17.36 7.41
CA LEU A 517 16.32 -17.33 8.86
C LEU A 517 16.93 -18.58 9.52
N ILE A 518 16.64 -19.78 9.02
CA ILE A 518 17.21 -21.03 9.56
C ILE A 518 18.74 -21.05 9.44
N ARG A 519 19.30 -20.59 8.31
CA ARG A 519 20.76 -20.48 8.12
C ARG A 519 21.38 -19.52 9.16
N GLU A 520 20.83 -18.32 9.31
CA GLU A 520 21.33 -17.34 10.29
C GLU A 520 21.15 -17.81 11.74
N PHE A 521 20.03 -18.47 12.07
CA PHE A 521 19.84 -19.07 13.38
C PHE A 521 20.88 -20.16 13.66
N ALA A 522 21.20 -21.00 12.67
CA ALA A 522 22.20 -22.06 12.81
C ALA A 522 23.64 -21.53 13.00
N VAL A 523 23.97 -20.37 12.42
CA VAL A 523 25.28 -19.71 12.61
C VAL A 523 25.46 -19.30 14.08
N VAL A 524 24.39 -18.84 14.72
CA VAL A 524 24.41 -18.42 16.14
C VAL A 524 24.27 -19.62 17.08
N ASP A 525 23.41 -20.59 16.76
CA ASP A 525 23.25 -21.84 17.51
C ASP A 525 24.34 -22.87 17.14
N ARG A 526 25.60 -22.55 17.48
CA ARG A 526 26.77 -23.41 17.22
C ARG A 526 26.65 -24.81 17.83
N LYS A 527 25.84 -24.95 18.89
CA LYS A 527 25.61 -26.22 19.60
C LYS A 527 24.44 -27.02 19.03
N LYS A 528 23.74 -26.52 18.00
CA LYS A 528 22.57 -27.14 17.37
C LYS A 528 21.49 -27.55 18.38
N THR A 529 21.27 -26.68 19.37
CA THR A 529 20.30 -26.89 20.45
C THR A 529 18.85 -26.61 20.05
N GLY A 530 18.63 -25.96 18.89
CA GLY A 530 17.33 -25.44 18.47
C GLY A 530 16.94 -24.14 19.20
N ARG A 531 17.88 -23.51 19.89
CA ARG A 531 17.62 -22.42 20.85
C ARG A 531 18.59 -21.26 20.69
N ILE A 532 18.06 -20.04 20.82
CA ILE A 532 18.84 -18.80 20.80
C ILE A 532 18.29 -17.81 21.82
N SER A 533 19.08 -16.78 22.19
CA SER A 533 18.61 -15.72 23.07
C SER A 533 17.60 -14.80 22.38
N ILE A 534 16.84 -14.06 23.18
CA ILE A 534 15.85 -13.08 22.66
C ILE A 534 16.53 -11.98 21.84
N ASN A 535 17.73 -11.54 22.27
CA ASN A 535 18.47 -10.48 21.57
C ASN A 535 18.89 -10.96 20.19
N GLU A 536 19.52 -12.13 20.11
CA GLU A 536 19.98 -12.73 18.85
C GLU A 536 18.82 -12.96 17.89
N TRP A 537 17.68 -13.47 18.39
CA TRP A 537 16.49 -13.65 17.56
C TRP A 537 15.98 -12.30 17.00
N CYS A 538 15.86 -11.27 17.83
CA CYS A 538 15.43 -9.95 17.38
C CYS A 538 16.37 -9.37 16.32
N ASP A 539 17.68 -9.51 16.51
CA ASP A 539 18.69 -8.97 15.58
C ASP A 539 18.68 -9.71 14.24
N ILE A 540 18.59 -11.05 14.27
CA ILE A 540 18.50 -11.87 13.06
C ILE A 540 17.21 -11.59 12.30
N VAL A 541 16.06 -11.58 12.98
CA VAL A 541 14.77 -11.35 12.34
C VAL A 541 14.69 -9.94 11.74
N SER A 542 15.16 -8.91 12.47
CA SER A 542 15.21 -7.54 11.96
C SER A 542 16.02 -7.45 10.67
N ARG A 543 17.20 -8.07 10.66
CA ARG A 543 18.15 -8.03 9.54
C ARG A 543 17.69 -8.84 8.33
N VAL A 544 17.16 -10.05 8.55
CA VAL A 544 16.74 -10.94 7.46
C VAL A 544 15.45 -10.45 6.82
N LEU A 545 14.48 -10.00 7.62
CA LEU A 545 13.21 -9.49 7.10
C LEU A 545 13.30 -8.03 6.64
N ASN A 546 14.32 -7.29 7.10
CA ASN A 546 14.49 -5.86 6.86
C ASN A 546 13.23 -5.05 7.23
N LEU A 547 12.65 -5.36 8.40
CA LEU A 547 11.49 -4.67 8.97
C LEU A 547 11.85 -4.09 10.34
N HIS A 548 11.49 -2.83 10.57
CA HIS A 548 11.76 -2.13 11.83
C HIS A 548 10.59 -2.28 12.80
N LEU A 549 10.40 -3.49 13.30
CA LEU A 549 9.31 -3.83 14.22
C LEU A 549 9.80 -4.01 15.67
N PRO A 550 8.95 -3.78 16.68
CA PRO A 550 9.27 -4.04 18.08
C PRO A 550 9.22 -5.56 18.37
N TRP A 551 10.20 -6.30 17.84
CA TRP A 551 10.25 -7.77 17.85
C TRP A 551 10.14 -8.38 19.24
N ARG A 552 10.74 -7.74 20.26
CA ARG A 552 10.66 -8.19 21.65
C ARG A 552 9.22 -8.28 22.16
N THR A 553 8.37 -7.34 21.73
CA THR A 553 6.94 -7.29 22.09
C THR A 553 6.14 -8.30 21.27
N LEU A 554 6.52 -8.51 20.00
CA LEU A 554 5.84 -9.43 19.09
C LEU A 554 6.16 -10.91 19.33
N LYS A 555 7.29 -11.22 19.99
CA LYS A 555 7.79 -12.59 20.16
C LYS A 555 6.73 -13.56 20.70
N SER A 556 5.90 -13.14 21.66
CA SER A 556 4.92 -14.01 22.33
C SER A 556 3.81 -14.49 21.40
N ARG A 557 3.65 -13.87 20.23
CA ARG A 557 2.67 -14.23 19.20
C ARG A 557 3.30 -14.94 18.00
N LEU A 558 4.62 -14.90 17.87
CA LEU A 558 5.36 -15.40 16.71
C LEU A 558 6.17 -16.66 17.01
N VAL A 559 6.66 -16.82 18.24
CA VAL A 559 7.62 -17.88 18.60
C VAL A 559 7.43 -18.34 20.04
N GLN A 560 7.68 -19.62 20.30
CA GLN A 560 7.64 -20.20 21.63
C GLN A 560 8.92 -19.88 22.40
N THR A 561 8.75 -19.55 23.68
CA THR A 561 9.85 -19.37 24.64
C THR A 561 9.90 -20.56 25.59
N ASP A 562 11.09 -21.06 25.88
CA ASP A 562 11.28 -22.13 26.85
C ASP A 562 11.30 -21.58 28.30
N SER A 563 11.28 -22.49 29.27
CA SER A 563 11.29 -22.25 30.72
C SER A 563 12.47 -21.39 31.22
N ASP A 564 13.60 -21.39 30.50
CA ASP A 564 14.79 -20.57 30.76
C ASP A 564 14.71 -19.16 30.12
N GLY A 565 13.65 -18.87 29.36
CA GLY A 565 13.47 -17.62 28.62
C GLY A 565 14.11 -17.61 27.22
N SER A 566 14.78 -18.69 26.81
CA SER A 566 15.35 -18.86 25.46
C SER A 566 14.26 -19.06 24.40
N ILE A 567 14.56 -18.70 23.15
CA ILE A 567 13.63 -18.81 22.03
C ILE A 567 13.87 -20.13 21.29
N ILE A 568 12.80 -20.90 21.08
CA ILE A 568 12.81 -22.11 20.24
C ILE A 568 12.54 -21.69 18.80
N TYR A 569 13.58 -21.37 18.03
CA TYR A 569 13.41 -20.68 16.74
C TYR A 569 12.65 -21.51 15.69
N GLU A 570 12.71 -22.85 15.76
CA GLU A 570 11.94 -23.74 14.88
C GLU A 570 10.42 -23.61 15.07
N SER A 571 9.97 -23.23 16.27
CA SER A 571 8.54 -23.07 16.57
C SER A 571 7.89 -21.97 15.73
N THR A 572 8.67 -20.97 15.28
CA THR A 572 8.24 -19.89 14.38
C THR A 572 7.60 -20.45 13.11
N PHE A 573 8.09 -21.57 12.59
CA PHE A 573 7.64 -22.16 11.33
C PHE A 573 6.57 -23.25 11.50
N ARG A 574 6.29 -23.69 12.74
CA ARG A 574 5.26 -24.71 13.03
C ARG A 574 3.83 -24.17 12.88
N PHE A 575 3.64 -22.85 12.95
CA PHE A 575 2.32 -22.22 12.80
C PHE A 575 1.63 -22.50 11.45
N LYS A 576 2.38 -22.91 10.42
CA LYS A 576 1.83 -23.25 9.09
C LYS A 576 1.13 -24.62 9.04
N GLN A 577 1.35 -25.50 10.03
CA GLN A 577 0.89 -26.90 9.96
C GLN A 577 -0.60 -27.09 10.28
N LEU A 578 -1.30 -26.05 10.74
CA LEU A 578 -2.73 -26.12 11.13
C LEU A 578 -3.71 -25.49 10.12
N GLN A 579 -3.25 -24.89 9.01
CA GLN A 579 -4.13 -24.22 8.04
C GLN A 579 -4.03 -24.73 6.60
N PHE A 580 -3.02 -25.52 6.25
CA PHE A 580 -2.89 -26.10 4.90
C PHE A 580 -3.53 -27.49 4.73
N THR A 581 -4.15 -28.05 5.77
CA THR A 581 -4.70 -29.42 5.77
C THR A 581 -6.09 -29.55 5.13
N LEU A 582 -6.61 -28.52 4.46
CA LEU A 582 -7.96 -28.59 3.88
C LEU A 582 -8.07 -28.59 2.36
N ASN A 583 -7.02 -28.49 1.53
CA ASN A 583 -7.23 -28.55 0.06
C ASN A 583 -6.03 -28.88 -0.85
N VAL A 584 -5.02 -29.66 -0.43
CA VAL A 584 -4.03 -30.22 -1.38
C VAL A 584 -3.67 -31.67 -0.99
N PRO A 585 -3.76 -32.66 -1.90
CA PRO A 585 -3.36 -34.03 -1.61
C PRO A 585 -1.87 -34.13 -1.30
N THR A 586 -1.57 -34.89 -0.25
CA THR A 586 -0.23 -35.22 0.23
C THR A 586 0.50 -36.20 -0.69
N SER A 587 0.96 -35.72 -1.85
CA SER A 587 1.94 -36.46 -2.66
C SER A 587 2.79 -35.54 -3.51
N GLU A 588 3.65 -34.72 -2.88
CA GLU A 588 4.90 -34.23 -3.50
C GLU A 588 5.78 -33.55 -2.43
N ARG A 589 6.47 -34.37 -1.63
CA ARG A 589 7.68 -33.92 -0.93
C ARG A 589 8.82 -33.89 -1.94
N ARG A 590 8.97 -32.78 -2.68
CA ARG A 590 10.21 -32.47 -3.40
C ARG A 590 10.64 -31.01 -3.16
N THR A 591 11.69 -30.92 -2.34
CA THR A 591 12.83 -29.97 -2.36
C THR A 591 12.63 -28.47 -2.10
N SER A 592 13.48 -27.97 -1.18
CA SER A 592 13.70 -26.59 -0.73
C SER A 592 13.95 -25.53 -1.82
N LEU A 593 14.18 -25.97 -3.05
CA LEU A 593 14.47 -25.15 -4.23
C LEU A 593 13.20 -24.61 -4.89
N CYS A 594 12.12 -25.42 -4.97
CA CYS A 594 10.81 -24.93 -5.40
C CYS A 594 10.34 -23.80 -4.48
N GLN A 595 10.62 -23.88 -3.19
CA GLN A 595 10.35 -22.76 -2.27
C GLN A 595 11.21 -21.53 -2.55
N ALA A 596 12.48 -21.65 -2.96
CA ALA A 596 13.33 -20.50 -3.35
C ALA A 596 12.78 -19.74 -4.57
N ILE A 597 12.27 -20.48 -5.55
CA ILE A 597 11.65 -19.92 -6.76
C ILE A 597 10.28 -19.31 -6.44
N TYR A 598 9.48 -19.95 -5.59
CA TYR A 598 8.24 -19.36 -5.06
C TYR A 598 8.49 -18.10 -4.20
N ARG A 599 9.65 -17.97 -3.56
CA ARG A 599 10.02 -16.80 -2.71
C ARG A 599 10.32 -15.55 -3.50
N ASN A 600 10.91 -15.72 -4.67
CA ASN A 600 11.14 -14.64 -5.62
C ASN A 600 10.07 -14.65 -6.70
N LYS A 601 8.94 -15.35 -6.53
CA LYS A 601 7.91 -15.45 -7.57
C LYS A 601 7.45 -14.08 -8.03
N ASP A 602 7.17 -13.16 -7.11
CA ASP A 602 6.76 -11.79 -7.48
C ASP A 602 7.89 -11.03 -8.19
N LEU A 603 9.14 -11.26 -7.81
CA LEU A 603 10.33 -10.66 -8.42
C LEU A 603 10.59 -11.23 -9.83
N LEU A 604 10.58 -12.55 -9.97
CA LEU A 604 10.76 -13.29 -11.22
C LEU A 604 9.57 -13.09 -12.16
N GLU A 605 8.36 -12.94 -11.63
CA GLU A 605 7.18 -12.51 -12.38
C GLU A 605 7.37 -11.06 -12.87
N THR A 606 7.97 -10.18 -12.05
CA THR A 606 8.33 -8.82 -12.48
C THR A 606 9.40 -8.85 -13.58
N VAL A 607 10.43 -9.69 -13.44
CA VAL A 607 11.48 -9.85 -14.46
C VAL A 607 10.91 -10.46 -15.74
N PHE A 608 10.14 -11.53 -15.63
CA PHE A 608 9.46 -12.17 -16.76
C PHE A 608 8.60 -11.17 -17.53
N ARG A 609 7.79 -10.37 -16.81
CA ARG A 609 6.95 -9.32 -17.40
C ARG A 609 7.73 -8.12 -17.94
N ALA A 610 8.94 -7.89 -17.45
CA ALA A 610 9.83 -6.88 -18.00
C ALA A 610 10.49 -7.36 -19.31
N ILE A 611 10.69 -8.67 -19.45
CA ILE A 611 11.24 -9.30 -20.66
C ILE A 611 10.16 -9.48 -21.73
N ASP A 612 8.94 -9.85 -21.34
CA ASP A 612 7.73 -9.93 -22.17
C ASP A 612 7.27 -8.51 -22.57
N LYS A 613 7.90 -7.98 -23.62
CA LYS A 613 7.70 -6.60 -24.09
C LYS A 613 6.32 -6.41 -24.69
N ASP A 614 5.80 -7.44 -25.36
CA ASP A 614 4.47 -7.40 -25.99
C ASP A 614 3.31 -7.81 -25.05
N ASN A 615 3.63 -8.22 -23.81
CA ASN A 615 2.70 -8.75 -22.81
C ASN A 615 1.88 -9.93 -23.35
N SER A 616 2.48 -10.76 -24.21
CA SER A 616 1.84 -11.96 -24.73
C SER A 616 1.65 -13.04 -23.66
N GLY A 617 2.32 -12.89 -22.50
CA GLY A 617 2.34 -13.88 -21.43
C GLY A 617 3.38 -14.98 -21.65
N VAL A 618 4.17 -14.87 -22.71
CA VAL A 618 5.28 -15.76 -23.08
C VAL A 618 6.45 -14.89 -23.56
N ILE A 619 7.69 -15.34 -23.36
CA ILE A 619 8.87 -14.66 -23.88
C ILE A 619 9.19 -15.26 -25.25
N SER A 620 9.09 -14.44 -26.29
CA SER A 620 9.47 -14.86 -27.64
C SER A 620 10.98 -15.04 -27.77
N MET A 621 11.40 -15.83 -28.76
CA MET A 621 12.82 -16.03 -29.05
C MET A 621 13.58 -14.73 -29.34
N LYS A 622 12.87 -13.75 -29.92
CA LYS A 622 13.42 -12.42 -30.17
C LYS A 622 13.61 -11.64 -28.88
N GLU A 623 12.65 -11.65 -27.96
CA GLU A 623 12.76 -10.98 -26.66
C GLU A 623 13.83 -11.62 -25.78
N PHE A 624 13.92 -12.95 -25.77
CA PHE A 624 14.96 -13.68 -25.04
C PHE A 624 16.35 -13.40 -25.62
N THR A 625 16.48 -13.37 -26.95
CA THR A 625 17.74 -13.05 -27.63
C THR A 625 18.16 -11.61 -27.37
N ASP A 626 17.23 -10.65 -27.43
CA ASP A 626 17.51 -9.25 -27.11
C ASP A 626 18.11 -9.12 -25.70
N VAL A 627 17.57 -9.86 -24.72
CA VAL A 627 18.06 -9.87 -23.34
C VAL A 627 19.41 -10.58 -23.20
N CYS A 628 19.61 -11.74 -23.85
CA CYS A 628 20.85 -12.50 -23.75
C CYS A 628 22.04 -11.87 -24.49
N VAL A 629 21.80 -11.29 -25.67
CA VAL A 629 22.80 -10.49 -26.40
C VAL A 629 23.20 -9.30 -25.53
N SER A 630 22.23 -8.67 -24.87
CA SER A 630 22.51 -7.61 -23.90
C SER A 630 23.37 -8.14 -22.76
N LEU A 631 23.02 -9.24 -22.09
CA LEU A 631 23.80 -9.79 -20.96
C LEU A 631 25.21 -10.29 -21.33
N GLY A 632 25.41 -10.86 -22.52
CA GLY A 632 26.70 -11.42 -22.96
C GLY A 632 27.80 -10.38 -23.15
N HIS A 633 27.44 -9.20 -23.61
CA HIS A 633 28.40 -8.10 -23.80
C HIS A 633 29.04 -7.62 -22.47
N HIS A 634 28.52 -8.05 -21.31
CA HIS A 634 28.87 -7.52 -19.99
C HIS A 634 29.72 -8.42 -19.11
N ASN A 635 29.68 -9.74 -19.32
CA ASN A 635 30.57 -10.67 -18.60
C ASN A 635 31.88 -10.95 -19.36
N GLY A 636 32.13 -10.25 -20.47
CA GLY A 636 33.26 -10.54 -21.37
C GLY A 636 33.08 -11.82 -22.21
N THR A 637 31.95 -12.51 -22.04
CA THR A 637 31.53 -13.70 -22.80
C THR A 637 30.68 -13.30 -23.99
N LYS A 638 31.28 -13.27 -25.20
CA LYS A 638 30.51 -13.23 -26.44
C LYS A 638 29.65 -14.50 -26.53
N PHE A 639 28.35 -14.37 -26.31
CA PHE A 639 27.42 -15.44 -26.68
C PHE A 639 27.28 -15.42 -28.21
N ASP A 640 27.70 -16.51 -28.87
CA ASP A 640 27.40 -16.71 -30.29
C ASP A 640 25.88 -16.86 -30.47
N GLY A 641 25.33 -16.43 -31.61
CA GLY A 641 23.89 -16.54 -31.89
C GLY A 641 23.39 -17.98 -31.76
N LYS A 642 24.28 -18.95 -32.01
CA LYS A 642 24.02 -20.38 -31.77
C LYS A 642 23.90 -20.75 -30.28
N GLN A 643 24.73 -20.17 -29.41
CA GLN A 643 24.68 -20.43 -27.96
C GLN A 643 23.44 -19.83 -27.30
N ILE A 644 22.97 -18.67 -27.79
CA ILE A 644 21.72 -18.06 -27.30
C ILE A 644 20.52 -18.91 -27.73
N MET A 645 20.52 -19.41 -28.97
CA MET A 645 19.49 -20.35 -29.43
C MET A 645 19.54 -21.67 -28.65
N ASP A 646 20.73 -22.19 -28.35
CA ASP A 646 20.90 -23.40 -27.55
C ASP A 646 20.45 -23.19 -26.08
N LEU A 647 20.72 -22.02 -25.50
CA LEU A 647 20.25 -21.64 -24.17
C LEU A 647 18.73 -21.50 -24.14
N ALA A 648 18.16 -20.80 -25.12
CA ALA A 648 16.73 -20.62 -25.18
C ALA A 648 15.99 -21.95 -25.42
N ALA A 649 16.54 -22.82 -26.28
CA ALA A 649 16.06 -24.18 -26.49
C ALA A 649 16.26 -25.11 -25.28
N SER A 650 17.13 -24.74 -24.32
CA SER A 650 17.29 -25.45 -23.05
C SER A 650 16.26 -25.02 -22.00
N ILE A 651 15.66 -23.84 -22.18
CA ILE A 651 14.63 -23.27 -21.30
C ILE A 651 13.23 -23.61 -21.82
N ASP A 652 13.03 -23.58 -23.13
CA ASP A 652 11.82 -24.03 -23.85
C ASP A 652 11.73 -25.57 -23.77
N LEU A 653 11.08 -26.05 -22.70
CA LEU A 653 11.03 -27.47 -22.36
C LEU A 653 10.07 -28.25 -23.26
N ASP A 654 9.01 -27.59 -23.73
CA ASP A 654 8.03 -28.19 -24.61
C ASP A 654 8.36 -28.02 -26.12
N LYS A 655 9.39 -27.22 -26.44
CA LYS A 655 9.93 -26.94 -27.78
C LYS A 655 8.94 -26.23 -28.69
N ASN A 656 8.08 -25.40 -28.12
CA ASN A 656 7.07 -24.64 -28.87
C ASN A 656 7.65 -23.35 -29.51
N GLY A 657 8.91 -22.99 -29.23
CA GLY A 657 9.61 -21.83 -29.77
C GLY A 657 9.39 -20.52 -28.99
N VAL A 658 8.69 -20.57 -27.85
CA VAL A 658 8.49 -19.48 -26.90
C VAL A 658 8.75 -19.98 -25.47
N ILE A 659 9.02 -19.08 -24.53
CA ILE A 659 9.30 -19.45 -23.14
C ILE A 659 8.15 -18.96 -22.27
N ASP A 660 7.35 -19.87 -21.74
CA ASP A 660 6.28 -19.51 -20.81
C ASP A 660 6.82 -19.21 -19.39
N PHE A 661 5.96 -18.67 -18.52
CA PHE A 661 6.38 -18.30 -17.17
C PHE A 661 6.87 -19.50 -16.34
N ASN A 662 6.28 -20.68 -16.51
CA ASN A 662 6.71 -21.87 -15.77
C ASN A 662 8.07 -22.37 -16.29
N GLU A 663 8.28 -22.36 -17.60
CA GLU A 663 9.55 -22.69 -18.24
C GLU A 663 10.67 -21.73 -17.83
N PHE A 664 10.36 -20.44 -17.81
CA PHE A 664 11.27 -19.41 -17.28
C PHE A 664 11.63 -19.70 -15.82
N LEU A 665 10.65 -20.03 -14.96
CA LEU A 665 10.92 -20.39 -13.56
C LEU A 665 11.77 -21.66 -13.41
N GLU A 666 11.57 -22.66 -14.27
CA GLU A 666 12.36 -23.89 -14.27
C GLU A 666 13.80 -23.68 -14.77
N ALA A 667 14.05 -22.70 -15.66
CA ALA A 667 15.42 -22.33 -16.04
C ALA A 667 16.25 -21.82 -14.85
N PHE A 668 15.66 -20.94 -14.02
CA PHE A 668 16.31 -20.45 -12.80
C PHE A 668 16.45 -21.53 -11.73
N ARG A 669 15.67 -22.62 -11.82
CA ARG A 669 15.85 -23.81 -10.97
C ARG A 669 17.14 -24.56 -11.28
N ILE A 670 17.60 -24.57 -12.53
CA ILE A 670 18.73 -25.39 -12.96
C ILE A 670 20.07 -24.71 -12.64
N VAL A 671 20.16 -23.38 -12.81
CA VAL A 671 21.39 -22.59 -12.59
C VAL A 671 21.85 -22.61 -11.12
N ASP A 672 20.93 -22.64 -10.17
CA ASP A 672 21.23 -22.64 -8.73
C ASP A 672 21.72 -24.04 -8.23
N ILE A 673 21.46 -25.11 -9.01
CA ILE A 673 21.95 -26.46 -8.72
C ILE A 673 23.42 -26.59 -9.15
N THR A 674 23.82 -25.97 -10.26
CA THR A 674 25.20 -26.04 -10.78
C THR A 674 26.19 -25.27 -9.90
N ASP A 675 25.79 -24.15 -9.29
CA ASP A 675 26.65 -23.37 -8.37
C ASP A 675 26.92 -24.08 -7.02
N HIS A 676 26.25 -25.20 -6.73
CA HIS A 676 26.48 -25.99 -5.52
C HIS A 676 27.41 -27.20 -5.73
N PHE A 677 27.96 -27.41 -6.93
CA PHE A 677 28.85 -28.53 -7.25
C PHE A 677 30.32 -28.16 -7.52
N ASP A 678 30.70 -26.88 -7.48
CA ASP A 678 32.08 -26.43 -7.78
C ASP A 678 32.94 -26.09 -6.54
N ASP A 679 32.49 -26.44 -5.32
CA ASP A 679 33.27 -26.31 -4.08
C ASP A 679 33.53 -27.68 -3.40
N GLU A 680 33.98 -28.68 -4.17
CA GLU A 680 34.70 -29.83 -3.61
C GLU A 680 35.89 -30.21 -4.53
N SER A 681 37.08 -29.78 -4.14
CA SER A 681 38.34 -30.47 -4.42
C SER A 681 38.53 -31.64 -3.46
#